data_AF-A0A9P8K7Y3-F1
#
_entry.id   AF-A0A9P8K7Y3-F1
#
_cell.length_a   1.000
_cell.length_b   1.000
_cell.length_c   1.000
_cell.angle_alpha   90.00
_cell.angle_beta   90.00
_cell.angle_gamma   90.00
#
_symmetry.space_group_name_H-M   'P 1'
#
loop_
_entity.id
_entity.type
_entity.pdbx_description
1 polymer ?
#
loop_
_entity_poly.entity_id
_entity_poly.type
_entity_poly.pdbx_seq_one_letter_code
_entity_poly.pdbx_strand_id
1 'polypeptide(L)'
;MKYSTAALALAGMATTVRGHGFITSPKARMPGDAFEAACGQQVYYNQAGDNYGNIQGELQVAKTQTDYNAEKCQIWLCKGYKYEDNKDLVETYTPGQKVPIKFDVRAPHDGTANVSVVDTATNTVIGTPLISWDVYASSASAIPADQTSFTVTIPEDLGSKCSTPGACVLQHFWDARSVDQTYESCIDFTVSGSGSGAAPASSKAASSSAAPVSSQVSASSSSAPAKAPITSTQAASSAAQPTTMATSVKSSAASVSSSSASGSVAAWGQCGGKGFTGATACVSGHTCKVQNDYYSQCVPGENKVTDASSPAASSSSCTTTITLTKSSSAAANTMVSSTIATSTSADNAPTGLDLTSAVKALSTAVPTSVLTATATGVASSGTAKPIPEGFTLEDCLDWIDYIVSNAGTWLNSDSGSLKGGDDLASNVTRISRAIKPASSDSIPQIVYYHYGVGSQGGIVDRVYGGATGQGLSEAVREGYSYLATNWEVGDEIFLFGFSRGAFTARAIGGLIDNIGMLTKDGLPYLAEIFRDVQHRHDPDYKPKHPNKPFKNKPSVMDPRYRLELERRGMTRLRVPIKVIGVWDTVGSLGTPRIGWLEKIGVQSSASKRMSFYDTRLPDCVEYAFQALALDERRSAFAPALWEKRPGNTTVLRQVWFPGVHSNIGGGLPDQELANITLAWMMSQVTPFLDMDLDYALDQQDDTEQYYKETKQKPRPWSFGKIVNSMTGIYALGGATTRTPGRYYVVDPTDGRKTDVPLQATHEYMHPSVRTRFRLKGPGVDDEGSYDPKALHDWKLFVDYDGEKGRGGRPDVFWKLRTAERNVTTRMIPEAPLLPLERELLEMDPEMEEFVFRPAPTARNSVRRARATSRSRSQSRRR
;
A
#
# COMPACT_ATOMS: atom_id res chain seq x y z
N MET A 1 17.42 -27.39 -30.49
CA MET A 1 16.53 -26.42 -29.82
C MET A 1 16.58 -26.82 -28.35
N LYS A 2 17.36 -26.20 -27.46
CA LYS A 2 17.48 -24.78 -27.07
C LYS A 2 16.14 -24.21 -26.55
N TYR A 3 16.09 -24.01 -25.23
CA TYR A 3 15.02 -23.39 -24.45
C TYR A 3 14.78 -21.94 -24.88
N SER A 4 13.51 -21.54 -25.10
CA SER A 4 13.05 -20.13 -25.21
C SER A 4 11.51 -20.02 -25.17
N THR A 5 10.84 -20.66 -24.21
CA THR A 5 9.36 -20.59 -24.06
C THR A 5 8.94 -20.56 -22.59
N ALA A 6 9.37 -19.52 -21.86
CA ALA A 6 8.95 -19.24 -20.47
C ALA A 6 8.79 -17.73 -20.19
N ALA A 7 8.66 -16.89 -21.23
CA ALA A 7 8.72 -15.43 -21.13
C ALA A 7 7.43 -14.67 -21.54
N LEU A 8 6.36 -15.37 -21.95
CA LEU A 8 5.07 -14.76 -22.28
C LEU A 8 3.91 -15.44 -21.54
N ALA A 9 3.78 -15.11 -20.25
CA ALA A 9 2.57 -15.35 -19.45
C ALA A 9 2.23 -14.17 -18.50
N LEU A 10 2.96 -13.05 -18.62
CA LEU A 10 2.95 -11.91 -17.68
C LEU A 10 2.42 -10.61 -18.31
N ALA A 11 1.28 -10.73 -19.01
CA ALA A 11 0.56 -9.60 -19.61
C ALA A 11 -0.97 -9.69 -19.38
N GLY A 12 -1.39 -10.42 -18.33
CA GLY A 12 -2.78 -10.83 -18.10
C GLY A 12 -3.49 -10.22 -16.90
N MET A 13 -2.80 -9.46 -16.04
CA MET A 13 -3.41 -8.76 -14.90
C MET A 13 -3.45 -7.26 -15.18
N ALA A 14 -4.46 -6.84 -15.93
CA ALA A 14 -4.80 -5.42 -16.04
C ALA A 14 -5.23 -4.89 -14.67
N THR A 15 -4.58 -3.84 -14.19
CA THR A 15 -4.97 -3.11 -12.98
C THR A 15 -6.28 -2.36 -13.25
N THR A 16 -7.41 -3.01 -13.03
CA THR A 16 -8.74 -2.40 -13.17
C THR A 16 -8.91 -1.27 -12.16
N VAL A 17 -8.88 -0.03 -12.64
CA VAL A 17 -9.16 1.16 -11.83
C VAL A 17 -10.59 1.06 -11.32
N ARG A 18 -10.77 0.86 -10.01
CA ARG A 18 -12.08 0.76 -9.38
C ARG A 18 -12.74 2.13 -9.26
N GLY A 19 -14.01 2.18 -9.65
CA GLY A 19 -15.00 3.15 -9.21
C GLY A 19 -14.87 4.58 -9.72
N HIS A 20 -15.76 4.98 -10.64
CA HIS A 20 -15.77 6.33 -11.19
C HIS A 20 -17.10 7.09 -10.99
N GLY A 21 -18.27 6.45 -11.09
CA GLY A 21 -19.54 7.13 -10.83
C GLY A 21 -20.74 6.22 -10.53
N PHE A 22 -21.68 6.69 -9.69
CA PHE A 22 -22.93 5.98 -9.37
C PHE A 22 -24.03 6.91 -8.80
N ILE A 23 -25.32 6.59 -9.00
CA ILE A 23 -26.44 7.29 -8.32
C ILE A 23 -26.51 6.89 -6.84
N THR A 24 -26.44 7.86 -5.93
CA THR A 24 -26.54 7.63 -4.47
C THR A 24 -27.90 7.96 -3.87
N SER A 25 -28.74 8.76 -4.56
CA SER A 25 -30.09 9.10 -4.11
C SER A 25 -30.96 9.55 -5.30
N PRO A 26 -32.20 9.07 -5.48
CA PRO A 26 -32.81 7.87 -4.86
C PRO A 26 -31.93 6.62 -5.00
N LYS A 27 -32.17 5.58 -4.21
CA LYS A 27 -31.27 4.42 -4.19
C LYS A 27 -31.42 3.61 -5.49
N ALA A 28 -30.38 3.61 -6.32
CA ALA A 28 -30.34 2.84 -7.56
C ALA A 28 -30.20 1.32 -7.32
N ARG A 29 -30.48 0.53 -8.37
CA ARG A 29 -30.32 -0.93 -8.41
C ARG A 29 -28.93 -1.36 -7.96
N MET A 30 -28.86 -2.47 -7.24
CA MET A 30 -27.65 -3.15 -6.78
C MET A 30 -27.63 -4.61 -7.29
N PRO A 31 -26.46 -5.27 -7.33
CA PRO A 31 -26.38 -6.70 -7.67
C PRO A 31 -26.89 -7.59 -6.53
N GLY A 32 -27.64 -8.64 -6.87
CA GLY A 32 -28.05 -9.72 -5.97
C GLY A 32 -28.00 -11.10 -6.65
N ASP A 33 -28.73 -12.07 -6.10
CA ASP A 33 -28.73 -13.47 -6.53
C ASP A 33 -29.20 -13.62 -8.00
N ALA A 34 -30.13 -12.79 -8.48
CA ALA A 34 -30.58 -12.82 -9.87
C ALA A 34 -29.56 -12.20 -10.83
N PHE A 35 -28.80 -11.19 -10.38
CA PHE A 35 -27.62 -10.70 -11.10
C PHE A 35 -26.52 -11.78 -11.18
N GLU A 36 -26.21 -12.49 -10.09
CA GLU A 36 -25.24 -13.60 -10.12
C GLU A 36 -25.67 -14.69 -11.12
N ALA A 37 -26.94 -15.11 -11.07
CA ALA A 37 -27.50 -16.13 -11.96
C ALA A 37 -27.60 -15.70 -13.46
N ALA A 38 -27.45 -14.41 -13.76
CA ALA A 38 -27.51 -13.86 -15.12
C ALA A 38 -26.12 -13.47 -15.67
N CYS A 39 -25.26 -12.91 -14.82
CA CYS A 39 -23.98 -12.31 -15.18
C CYS A 39 -22.75 -13.08 -14.67
N GLY A 40 -22.92 -14.18 -13.96
CA GLY A 40 -21.81 -15.02 -13.48
C GLY A 40 -21.11 -14.49 -12.22
N GLN A 41 -20.49 -15.40 -11.49
CA GLN A 41 -20.04 -15.18 -10.12
C GLN A 41 -18.92 -14.14 -9.97
N GLN A 42 -17.99 -14.06 -10.93
CA GLN A 42 -16.86 -13.14 -10.83
C GLN A 42 -17.26 -11.69 -11.15
N VAL A 43 -18.21 -11.47 -12.07
CA VAL A 43 -18.83 -10.16 -12.31
C VAL A 43 -19.75 -9.75 -11.14
N TYR A 44 -20.49 -10.69 -10.55
CA TYR A 44 -21.22 -10.44 -9.31
C TYR A 44 -20.29 -9.96 -8.18
N TYR A 45 -19.19 -10.66 -7.91
CA TYR A 45 -18.23 -10.24 -6.87
C TYR A 45 -17.53 -8.92 -7.19
N ASN A 46 -17.28 -8.61 -8.47
CA ASN A 46 -16.69 -7.32 -8.85
C ASN A 46 -17.67 -6.17 -8.56
N GLN A 47 -18.92 -6.27 -9.02
CA GLN A 47 -19.94 -5.22 -8.80
C GLN A 47 -20.44 -5.11 -7.36
N ALA A 48 -20.51 -6.23 -6.62
CA ALA A 48 -20.84 -6.22 -5.20
C ALA A 48 -19.68 -5.65 -4.34
N GLY A 49 -18.44 -5.71 -4.84
CA GLY A 49 -17.27 -5.09 -4.25
C GLY A 49 -17.10 -3.60 -4.60
N ASP A 50 -17.47 -3.20 -5.82
CA ASP A 50 -17.47 -1.80 -6.26
C ASP A 50 -18.54 -1.52 -7.34
N ASN A 51 -19.70 -1.04 -6.90
CA ASN A 51 -20.82 -0.73 -7.78
C ASN A 51 -20.59 0.50 -8.69
N TYR A 52 -19.44 1.19 -8.60
CA TYR A 52 -19.09 2.36 -9.41
C TYR A 52 -18.23 2.03 -10.65
N GLY A 53 -17.92 0.75 -10.89
CA GLY A 53 -17.15 0.30 -12.06
C GLY A 53 -17.87 0.49 -13.42
N ASN A 54 -17.12 0.51 -14.52
CA ASN A 54 -17.66 0.60 -15.89
C ASN A 54 -18.01 -0.76 -16.50
N ILE A 55 -18.84 -0.72 -17.55
CA ILE A 55 -19.29 -1.89 -18.32
C ILE A 55 -18.12 -2.57 -19.05
N GLN A 56 -17.19 -1.81 -19.62
CA GLN A 56 -16.04 -2.32 -20.37
C GLN A 56 -15.11 -3.19 -19.50
N GLY A 57 -14.91 -2.80 -18.24
CA GLY A 57 -14.16 -3.58 -17.24
C GLY A 57 -14.86 -4.88 -16.88
N GLU A 58 -16.18 -4.86 -16.65
CA GLU A 58 -16.93 -6.11 -16.48
C GLU A 58 -16.89 -6.99 -17.73
N LEU A 59 -16.90 -6.41 -18.93
CA LEU A 59 -16.73 -7.16 -20.18
C LEU A 59 -15.29 -7.70 -20.38
N GLN A 60 -14.32 -7.32 -19.55
CA GLN A 60 -13.03 -8.01 -19.43
C GLN A 60 -13.14 -9.17 -18.42
N VAL A 61 -13.70 -8.92 -17.23
CA VAL A 61 -13.95 -9.95 -16.21
C VAL A 61 -14.80 -11.11 -16.76
N ALA A 62 -15.88 -10.79 -17.45
CA ALA A 62 -16.81 -11.72 -18.08
C ALA A 62 -16.16 -12.68 -19.09
N LYS A 63 -15.05 -12.29 -19.73
CA LYS A 63 -14.30 -13.15 -20.66
C LYS A 63 -13.48 -14.24 -19.94
N THR A 64 -13.30 -14.12 -18.62
CA THR A 64 -12.47 -15.04 -17.81
C THR A 64 -13.29 -16.10 -17.06
N GLN A 65 -14.62 -15.97 -17.04
CA GLN A 65 -15.54 -16.87 -16.34
C GLN A 65 -16.44 -17.63 -17.33
N THR A 66 -16.75 -18.90 -17.04
CA THR A 66 -17.49 -19.79 -17.96
C THR A 66 -19.02 -19.76 -17.76
N ASP A 67 -19.50 -19.02 -16.77
CA ASP A 67 -20.90 -18.90 -16.36
C ASP A 67 -21.55 -17.58 -16.83
N TYR A 68 -20.78 -16.66 -17.45
CA TYR A 68 -21.31 -15.45 -18.06
C TYR A 68 -22.29 -15.77 -19.20
N ASN A 69 -23.47 -15.15 -19.18
CA ASN A 69 -24.42 -15.19 -20.29
C ASN A 69 -24.81 -13.77 -20.71
N ALA A 70 -24.32 -13.29 -21.85
CA ALA A 70 -24.55 -11.92 -22.30
C ALA A 70 -26.04 -11.56 -22.48
N GLU A 71 -26.84 -12.50 -23.02
CA GLU A 71 -28.27 -12.31 -23.32
C GLU A 71 -29.11 -12.18 -22.04
N LYS A 72 -28.79 -12.98 -21.01
CA LYS A 72 -29.40 -12.88 -19.68
C LYS A 72 -28.87 -11.68 -18.91
N CYS A 73 -27.56 -11.43 -18.96
CA CYS A 73 -26.92 -10.38 -18.20
C CYS A 73 -27.39 -9.00 -18.63
N GLN A 74 -27.51 -8.74 -19.94
CA GLN A 74 -27.96 -7.45 -20.50
C GLN A 74 -27.15 -6.27 -19.93
N ILE A 75 -25.81 -6.37 -19.97
CA ILE A 75 -24.91 -5.48 -19.20
C ILE A 75 -24.94 -4.00 -19.63
N TRP A 76 -25.64 -3.67 -20.71
CA TRP A 76 -25.93 -2.30 -21.22
C TRP A 76 -27.37 -1.84 -20.92
N LEU A 77 -27.97 -2.40 -19.87
CA LEU A 77 -29.24 -1.98 -19.26
C LEU A 77 -29.04 -2.06 -17.74
N CYS A 78 -29.01 -0.92 -17.06
CA CYS A 78 -28.76 -0.84 -15.62
C CYS A 78 -27.46 -1.54 -15.17
N LYS A 79 -26.42 -1.54 -15.99
CA LYS A 79 -25.19 -2.34 -15.81
C LYS A 79 -25.45 -3.84 -15.61
N GLY A 80 -26.59 -4.32 -16.14
CA GLY A 80 -27.11 -5.68 -16.01
C GLY A 80 -27.92 -5.96 -14.74
N TYR A 81 -27.97 -5.06 -13.76
CA TYR A 81 -28.62 -5.29 -12.46
C TYR A 81 -30.12 -5.59 -12.59
N LYS A 82 -30.57 -6.65 -11.92
CA LYS A 82 -31.91 -7.22 -12.10
C LYS A 82 -32.95 -6.58 -11.19
N TYR A 83 -34.17 -6.48 -11.72
CA TYR A 83 -35.32 -5.98 -10.95
C TYR A 83 -35.65 -6.92 -9.78
N GLU A 84 -35.42 -8.21 -9.99
CA GLU A 84 -35.65 -9.29 -9.04
C GLU A 84 -34.96 -9.06 -7.69
N ASP A 85 -33.75 -8.50 -7.73
CA ASP A 85 -32.89 -8.17 -6.57
C ASP A 85 -33.27 -6.83 -5.90
N ASN A 86 -34.11 -6.01 -6.53
CA ASN A 86 -34.28 -4.58 -6.23
C ASN A 86 -35.74 -4.14 -6.00
N LYS A 87 -36.66 -5.08 -5.79
CA LYS A 87 -38.11 -4.82 -5.62
C LYS A 87 -38.45 -3.86 -4.48
N ASP A 88 -37.61 -3.83 -3.44
CA ASP A 88 -37.76 -2.93 -2.27
C ASP A 88 -37.27 -1.49 -2.54
N LEU A 89 -36.77 -1.20 -3.75
CA LEU A 89 -36.22 0.10 -4.16
C LEU A 89 -37.12 0.86 -5.16
N VAL A 90 -38.33 0.36 -5.41
CA VAL A 90 -39.25 0.95 -6.41
C VAL A 90 -39.86 2.24 -5.87
N GLU A 91 -39.49 3.36 -6.48
CA GLU A 91 -40.09 4.66 -6.18
C GLU A 91 -41.48 4.81 -6.83
N THR A 92 -42.31 5.70 -6.30
CA THR A 92 -43.63 6.03 -6.89
C THR A 92 -43.73 7.53 -7.12
N TYR A 93 -43.99 7.91 -8.37
CA TYR A 93 -44.07 9.31 -8.78
C TYR A 93 -45.40 9.65 -9.46
N THR A 94 -45.77 10.92 -9.47
CA THR A 94 -46.84 11.44 -10.32
C THR A 94 -46.28 11.98 -11.65
N PRO A 95 -47.12 12.06 -12.72
CA PRO A 95 -46.85 12.91 -13.87
C PRO A 95 -46.38 14.31 -13.44
N GLY A 96 -45.38 14.88 -14.13
CA GLY A 96 -44.83 16.21 -13.84
C GLY A 96 -44.02 16.32 -12.54
N GLN A 97 -43.84 15.24 -11.78
CA GLN A 97 -43.09 15.29 -10.52
C GLN A 97 -41.61 15.59 -10.75
N LYS A 98 -41.05 16.48 -9.94
CA LYS A 98 -39.62 16.75 -9.88
C LYS A 98 -38.92 15.79 -8.92
N VAL A 99 -37.92 15.07 -9.42
CA VAL A 99 -37.14 14.06 -8.69
C VAL A 99 -35.70 14.56 -8.54
N PRO A 100 -35.25 14.91 -7.32
CA PRO A 100 -33.87 15.32 -7.09
C PRO A 100 -32.95 14.08 -7.09
N ILE A 101 -31.95 14.08 -7.97
CA ILE A 101 -30.99 12.98 -8.12
C ILE A 101 -29.61 13.44 -7.67
N LYS A 102 -28.94 12.61 -6.87
CA LYS A 102 -27.52 12.75 -6.53
C LYS A 102 -26.71 11.69 -7.25
N PHE A 103 -25.73 12.14 -8.01
CA PHE A 103 -24.73 11.30 -8.66
C PHE A 103 -23.38 11.57 -8.00
N ASP A 104 -22.74 10.53 -7.48
CA ASP A 104 -21.43 10.62 -6.84
C ASP A 104 -20.36 10.25 -7.87
N VAL A 105 -19.42 11.17 -8.14
CA VAL A 105 -18.31 10.98 -9.07
C VAL A 105 -17.02 10.83 -8.27
N ARG A 106 -16.49 9.60 -8.24
CA ARG A 106 -15.24 9.27 -7.55
C ARG A 106 -14.00 9.62 -8.37
N ALA A 107 -14.10 9.56 -9.69
CA ALA A 107 -13.01 9.85 -10.61
C ALA A 107 -13.57 10.48 -11.91
N PRO A 108 -13.35 11.78 -12.16
CA PRO A 108 -13.83 12.47 -13.36
C PRO A 108 -13.11 12.01 -14.62
N HIS A 109 -13.86 11.90 -15.72
CA HIS A 109 -13.40 11.60 -17.08
C HIS A 109 -14.27 12.36 -18.08
N ASP A 110 -13.65 13.01 -19.06
CA ASP A 110 -14.37 13.78 -20.07
C ASP A 110 -15.24 12.88 -20.96
N GLY A 111 -16.53 13.20 -21.04
CA GLY A 111 -17.51 12.42 -21.78
C GLY A 111 -18.87 13.10 -21.87
N THR A 112 -19.84 12.42 -22.50
CA THR A 112 -21.24 12.85 -22.55
C THR A 112 -22.07 12.07 -21.53
N ALA A 113 -23.08 12.67 -20.91
CA ALA A 113 -24.00 11.94 -20.03
C ALA A 113 -25.44 12.41 -20.17
N ASN A 114 -26.38 11.56 -19.78
CA ASN A 114 -27.80 11.86 -19.76
C ASN A 114 -28.55 11.05 -18.68
N VAL A 115 -29.76 11.50 -18.33
CA VAL A 115 -30.74 10.65 -17.63
C VAL A 115 -31.98 10.51 -18.50
N SER A 116 -32.39 9.27 -18.74
CA SER A 116 -33.52 8.91 -19.60
C SER A 116 -34.47 7.95 -18.89
N VAL A 117 -35.75 8.00 -19.25
CA VAL A 117 -36.67 6.88 -18.99
C VAL A 117 -36.33 5.77 -19.99
N VAL A 118 -36.12 4.54 -19.53
CA VAL A 118 -35.83 3.39 -20.38
C VAL A 118 -36.89 2.30 -20.17
N ASP A 119 -37.43 1.80 -21.29
CA ASP A 119 -38.28 0.60 -21.36
C ASP A 119 -37.37 -0.62 -21.20
N THR A 120 -37.47 -1.31 -20.06
CA THR A 120 -36.54 -2.40 -19.69
C THR A 120 -36.74 -3.68 -20.50
N ALA A 121 -37.91 -3.87 -21.11
CA ALA A 121 -38.21 -5.05 -21.91
C ALA A 121 -37.55 -5.00 -23.29
N THR A 122 -37.33 -3.79 -23.83
CA THR A 122 -36.72 -3.55 -25.15
C THR A 122 -35.34 -2.91 -25.08
N ASN A 123 -34.90 -2.44 -23.91
CA ASN A 123 -33.76 -1.56 -23.70
C ASN A 123 -33.78 -0.34 -24.63
N THR A 124 -34.90 0.40 -24.63
CA THR A 124 -35.06 1.61 -25.46
C THR A 124 -35.50 2.80 -24.63
N VAL A 125 -34.91 3.97 -24.88
CA VAL A 125 -35.33 5.25 -24.30
C VAL A 125 -36.78 5.56 -24.69
N ILE A 126 -37.59 5.96 -23.71
CA ILE A 126 -38.94 6.49 -23.91
C ILE A 126 -38.86 8.02 -23.98
N GLY A 127 -39.28 8.59 -25.10
CA GLY A 127 -39.23 10.04 -25.32
C GLY A 127 -37.81 10.57 -25.56
N THR A 128 -37.55 11.79 -25.09
CA THR A 128 -36.21 12.41 -25.07
C THR A 128 -35.54 12.23 -23.71
N PRO A 129 -34.20 12.36 -23.61
CA PRO A 129 -33.54 12.50 -22.30
C PRO A 129 -34.17 13.61 -21.45
N LEU A 130 -34.27 13.37 -20.14
CA LEU A 130 -34.83 14.31 -19.17
C LEU A 130 -33.84 15.42 -18.80
N ILE A 131 -32.54 15.11 -18.90
CA ILE A 131 -31.39 16.01 -18.80
C ILE A 131 -30.21 15.38 -19.54
N SER A 132 -29.33 16.20 -20.10
CA SER A 132 -28.13 15.77 -20.81
C SER A 132 -27.02 16.82 -20.71
N TRP A 133 -25.77 16.37 -20.75
CA TRP A 133 -24.57 17.20 -20.73
C TRP A 133 -23.60 16.74 -21.82
N ASP A 134 -23.23 17.65 -22.72
CA ASP A 134 -22.23 17.39 -23.78
C ASP A 134 -20.79 17.28 -23.22
N VAL A 135 -20.56 17.85 -22.04
CA VAL A 135 -19.34 17.74 -21.24
C VAL A 135 -19.73 17.44 -19.80
N TYR A 136 -19.63 16.17 -19.41
CA TYR A 136 -19.97 15.66 -18.08
C TYR A 136 -18.72 15.20 -17.35
N ALA A 137 -18.67 15.44 -16.03
CA ALA A 137 -17.63 14.98 -15.11
C ALA A 137 -16.20 15.22 -15.63
N SER A 138 -15.97 16.40 -16.22
CA SER A 138 -14.72 16.76 -16.92
C SER A 138 -13.49 16.62 -16.02
N SER A 139 -12.39 16.08 -16.58
CA SER A 139 -11.11 16.00 -15.85
C SER A 139 -10.41 17.35 -15.74
N ALA A 140 -10.70 18.27 -16.66
CA ALA A 140 -10.03 19.57 -16.82
C ALA A 140 -10.57 20.68 -15.91
N SER A 141 -11.62 20.44 -15.12
CA SER A 141 -12.27 21.45 -14.28
C SER A 141 -12.93 20.86 -13.04
N ALA A 142 -13.29 21.72 -12.07
CA ALA A 142 -14.07 21.28 -10.92
C ALA A 142 -15.50 20.91 -11.36
N ILE A 143 -15.94 19.69 -11.05
CA ILE A 143 -17.24 19.16 -11.49
C ILE A 143 -18.38 20.10 -11.04
N PRO A 144 -19.21 20.62 -11.97
CA PRO A 144 -20.33 21.48 -11.64
C PRO A 144 -21.34 20.83 -10.67
N ALA A 145 -21.95 21.64 -9.81
CA ALA A 145 -22.90 21.14 -8.81
C ALA A 145 -24.14 20.50 -9.45
N ASP A 146 -24.58 21.00 -10.61
CA ASP A 146 -25.66 20.43 -11.42
C ASP A 146 -25.29 19.12 -12.13
N GLN A 147 -24.04 18.66 -12.06
CA GLN A 147 -23.65 17.33 -12.55
C GLN A 147 -23.66 16.26 -11.44
N THR A 148 -23.53 16.66 -10.17
CA THR A 148 -23.53 15.77 -8.99
C THR A 148 -24.81 15.86 -8.15
N SER A 149 -25.61 16.92 -8.31
CA SER A 149 -26.91 17.11 -7.65
C SER A 149 -27.84 17.91 -8.54
N PHE A 150 -28.70 17.19 -9.29
CA PHE A 150 -29.62 17.75 -10.27
C PHE A 150 -31.07 17.34 -9.98
N THR A 151 -32.00 17.70 -10.86
CA THR A 151 -33.42 17.36 -10.73
C THR A 151 -34.00 17.08 -12.10
N VAL A 152 -34.52 15.87 -12.29
CA VAL A 152 -35.29 15.50 -13.49
C VAL A 152 -36.78 15.72 -13.25
N THR A 153 -37.56 15.83 -14.32
CA THR A 153 -39.03 15.90 -14.25
C THR A 153 -39.61 14.65 -14.92
N ILE A 154 -40.54 13.96 -14.26
CA ILE A 154 -41.22 12.78 -14.81
C ILE A 154 -42.16 13.21 -15.94
N PRO A 155 -42.02 12.70 -17.18
CA PRO A 155 -42.88 13.08 -18.29
C PRO A 155 -44.36 12.75 -18.05
N GLU A 156 -45.24 13.57 -18.61
CA GLU A 156 -46.69 13.44 -18.45
C GLU A 156 -47.32 12.38 -19.39
N ASP A 157 -46.57 11.96 -20.41
CA ASP A 157 -47.02 11.12 -21.53
C ASP A 157 -46.58 9.65 -21.45
N LEU A 158 -45.95 9.21 -20.35
CA LEU A 158 -45.51 7.82 -20.13
C LEU A 158 -46.68 6.79 -20.14
N GLY A 159 -47.91 7.26 -19.98
CA GLY A 159 -49.12 6.44 -20.05
C GLY A 159 -49.11 5.27 -19.07
N SER A 160 -49.67 4.13 -19.47
CA SER A 160 -49.68 2.91 -18.66
C SER A 160 -48.37 2.11 -18.69
N LYS A 161 -47.40 2.45 -19.56
CA LYS A 161 -46.14 1.67 -19.68
C LYS A 161 -45.39 1.59 -18.35
N CYS A 162 -45.16 2.74 -17.73
CA CYS A 162 -44.44 2.84 -16.46
C CYS A 162 -45.38 2.70 -15.23
N SER A 163 -46.53 2.04 -15.38
CA SER A 163 -47.43 1.75 -14.24
C SER A 163 -47.06 0.46 -13.48
N THR A 164 -46.24 -0.41 -14.07
CA THR A 164 -45.84 -1.70 -13.50
C THR A 164 -44.42 -1.60 -12.93
N PRO A 165 -44.18 -1.97 -11.65
CA PRO A 165 -42.84 -2.04 -11.06
C PRO A 165 -41.85 -2.82 -11.92
N GLY A 166 -40.64 -2.28 -12.09
CA GLY A 166 -39.58 -2.89 -12.90
C GLY A 166 -39.69 -2.68 -14.41
N ALA A 167 -40.85 -2.27 -14.95
CA ALA A 167 -41.04 -2.09 -16.39
C ALA A 167 -40.25 -0.89 -16.94
N CYS A 168 -40.19 0.21 -16.19
CA CYS A 168 -39.41 1.41 -16.51
C CYS A 168 -38.37 1.72 -15.44
N VAL A 169 -37.26 2.31 -15.87
CA VAL A 169 -36.20 2.84 -15.01
C VAL A 169 -35.82 4.27 -15.40
N LEU A 170 -35.39 5.07 -14.44
CA LEU A 170 -34.58 6.26 -14.71
C LEU A 170 -33.12 5.80 -14.80
N GLN A 171 -32.62 5.60 -16.02
CA GLN A 171 -31.22 5.27 -16.25
C GLN A 171 -30.40 6.56 -16.41
N HIS A 172 -29.44 6.78 -15.51
CA HIS A 172 -28.28 7.62 -15.79
C HIS A 172 -27.29 6.80 -16.61
N PHE A 173 -26.78 7.41 -17.68
CA PHE A 173 -25.82 6.85 -18.61
C PHE A 173 -24.72 7.90 -18.84
N TRP A 174 -23.46 7.55 -18.59
CA TRP A 174 -22.30 8.40 -18.80
C TRP A 174 -21.25 7.68 -19.63
N ASP A 175 -20.97 8.24 -20.79
CA ASP A 175 -20.10 7.73 -21.84
C ASP A 175 -18.79 8.54 -21.84
N ALA A 176 -17.82 8.05 -21.07
CA ALA A 176 -16.49 8.62 -20.90
C ALA A 176 -15.57 8.20 -22.06
N ARG A 177 -15.86 8.69 -23.26
CA ARG A 177 -15.11 8.39 -24.51
C ARG A 177 -13.61 8.69 -24.43
N SER A 178 -13.20 9.61 -23.55
CA SER A 178 -11.79 9.91 -23.29
C SER A 178 -10.97 8.68 -22.83
N VAL A 179 -11.63 7.67 -22.27
CA VAL A 179 -10.99 6.46 -21.70
C VAL A 179 -11.67 5.14 -22.12
N ASP A 180 -12.61 5.18 -23.07
CA ASP A 180 -13.47 4.05 -23.50
C ASP A 180 -14.17 3.34 -22.32
N GLN A 181 -14.91 4.11 -21.51
CA GLN A 181 -15.61 3.59 -20.34
C GLN A 181 -17.04 4.15 -20.23
N THR A 182 -17.99 3.27 -19.90
CA THR A 182 -19.40 3.61 -19.76
C THR A 182 -19.93 3.25 -18.37
N TYR A 183 -20.61 4.20 -17.75
CA TYR A 183 -21.18 4.11 -16.42
C TYR A 183 -22.70 4.16 -16.49
N GLU A 184 -23.35 3.24 -15.78
CA GLU A 184 -24.80 3.17 -15.70
C GLU A 184 -25.28 3.07 -14.26
N SER A 185 -26.46 3.64 -14.00
CA SER A 185 -27.18 3.53 -12.72
C SER A 185 -28.67 3.69 -12.97
N CYS A 186 -29.50 2.80 -12.45
CA CYS A 186 -30.95 2.82 -12.64
C CYS A 186 -31.71 2.98 -11.33
N ILE A 187 -32.69 3.89 -11.31
CA ILE A 187 -33.73 3.94 -10.28
C ILE A 187 -34.99 3.28 -10.86
N ASP A 188 -35.50 2.23 -10.20
CA ASP A 188 -36.82 1.68 -10.52
C ASP A 188 -37.92 2.64 -10.06
N PHE A 189 -38.94 2.84 -10.90
CA PHE A 189 -40.07 3.69 -10.53
C PHE A 189 -41.39 3.24 -11.16
N THR A 190 -42.48 3.76 -10.59
CA THR A 190 -43.83 3.68 -11.16
C THR A 190 -44.46 5.06 -11.26
N VAL A 191 -45.40 5.22 -12.21
CA VAL A 191 -46.20 6.42 -12.40
C VAL A 191 -47.67 6.13 -12.13
N SER A 192 -48.25 6.83 -11.15
CA SER A 192 -49.65 6.65 -10.77
C SER A 192 -50.59 7.53 -11.59
N GLY A 193 -51.23 7.01 -12.64
CA GLY A 193 -52.41 7.67 -13.22
C GLY A 193 -52.80 7.34 -14.66
N SER A 194 -53.65 6.33 -14.87
CA SER A 194 -54.61 6.25 -16.00
C SER A 194 -55.65 5.14 -15.76
N GLY A 195 -56.60 5.40 -14.88
CA GLY A 195 -57.72 4.50 -14.58
C GLY A 195 -58.95 5.29 -14.12
N SER A 196 -60.05 5.20 -14.87
CA SER A 196 -61.20 6.09 -14.69
C SER A 196 -62.14 5.66 -13.55
N GLY A 197 -62.17 6.47 -12.49
CA GLY A 197 -63.38 6.75 -11.70
C GLY A 197 -63.92 5.68 -10.75
N ALA A 198 -63.53 5.74 -9.48
CA ALA A 198 -64.38 5.38 -8.33
C ALA A 198 -63.84 6.02 -7.03
N ALA A 199 -64.72 6.30 -6.06
CA ALA A 199 -64.39 6.82 -4.73
C ALA A 199 -65.50 6.45 -3.72
N PRO A 200 -65.29 6.53 -2.39
CA PRO A 200 -64.06 6.33 -1.61
C PRO A 200 -64.26 5.32 -0.44
N ALA A 201 -63.18 4.87 0.23
CA ALA A 201 -63.28 3.96 1.39
C ALA A 201 -62.25 4.24 2.52
N SER A 202 -62.46 5.36 3.23
CA SER A 202 -62.29 5.58 4.69
C SER A 202 -61.19 4.93 5.55
N SER A 203 -60.64 5.79 6.43
CA SER A 203 -60.05 5.53 7.77
C SER A 203 -58.53 5.23 7.84
N LYS A 204 -57.78 5.73 8.83
CA LYS A 204 -58.12 6.67 9.94
C LYS A 204 -56.86 7.46 10.38
N ALA A 205 -57.04 8.66 10.94
CA ALA A 205 -55.93 9.57 11.29
C ALA A 205 -55.98 10.11 12.73
N ALA A 206 -54.82 10.49 13.25
CA ALA A 206 -54.57 11.51 14.30
C ALA A 206 -53.10 12.00 14.12
N SER A 207 -52.74 13.28 14.01
CA SER A 207 -53.12 14.54 14.72
C SER A 207 -52.38 14.71 16.05
N SER A 208 -51.84 15.88 16.45
CA SER A 208 -51.79 17.26 15.87
C SER A 208 -50.33 17.81 15.91
N SER A 209 -49.90 19.09 15.79
CA SER A 209 -50.43 20.47 15.58
C SER A 209 -49.21 21.42 15.39
N ALA A 210 -49.23 22.61 14.77
CA ALA A 210 -50.17 23.33 13.89
C ALA A 210 -49.51 24.62 13.29
N ALA A 211 -50.35 25.49 12.69
CA ALA A 211 -50.25 26.93 12.31
C ALA A 211 -49.25 27.87 13.08
N PRO A 212 -48.85 29.06 12.54
CA PRO A 212 -49.66 29.97 11.68
C PRO A 212 -48.98 30.57 10.40
N VAL A 213 -49.71 30.68 9.27
CA VAL A 213 -50.51 31.81 8.71
C VAL A 213 -49.71 32.87 7.93
N SER A 214 -50.23 33.23 6.74
CA SER A 214 -49.64 34.13 5.74
C SER A 214 -50.37 35.48 5.62
N SER A 215 -49.68 36.52 5.13
CA SER A 215 -50.28 37.61 4.32
C SER A 215 -49.23 38.37 3.48
N GLN A 216 -49.69 39.05 2.43
CA GLN A 216 -48.88 39.79 1.44
C GLN A 216 -48.78 41.29 1.80
N VAL A 217 -47.94 42.08 1.10
CA VAL A 217 -48.33 43.27 0.28
C VAL A 217 -47.13 44.15 -0.16
N SER A 218 -47.14 44.51 -1.45
CA SER A 218 -46.56 45.66 -2.20
C SER A 218 -45.41 46.57 -1.68
N ALA A 219 -44.34 46.60 -2.49
CA ALA A 219 -43.77 47.77 -3.21
C ALA A 219 -43.00 48.93 -2.50
N SER A 220 -42.24 49.66 -3.35
CA SER A 220 -41.72 51.05 -3.19
C SER A 220 -40.25 51.30 -2.77
N SER A 221 -39.36 51.31 -3.78
CA SER A 221 -38.43 52.42 -4.16
C SER A 221 -37.50 53.18 -3.16
N SER A 222 -36.37 53.63 -3.72
CA SER A 222 -35.38 54.62 -3.21
C SER A 222 -34.33 54.08 -2.20
N SER A 223 -33.06 54.53 -2.18
CA SER A 223 -32.35 55.48 -3.05
C SER A 223 -30.85 55.12 -3.23
N ALA A 224 -30.25 55.65 -4.31
CA ALA A 224 -28.80 55.66 -4.59
C ALA A 224 -28.08 56.80 -3.78
N PRO A 225 -26.74 57.01 -3.83
CA PRO A 225 -25.78 56.48 -4.81
C PRO A 225 -24.35 56.09 -4.30
N ALA A 226 -23.58 55.46 -5.20
CA ALA A 226 -22.11 55.50 -5.21
C ALA A 226 -21.63 55.91 -6.61
N LYS A 227 -20.57 56.74 -6.69
CA LYS A 227 -20.08 57.35 -7.95
C LYS A 227 -19.13 56.43 -8.73
N ALA A 228 -19.23 56.52 -10.04
CA ALA A 228 -18.11 56.39 -10.99
C ALA A 228 -17.93 57.75 -11.71
N PRO A 229 -17.01 57.91 -12.68
CA PRO A 229 -15.71 57.27 -12.91
C PRO A 229 -14.55 58.30 -12.83
N ILE A 230 -13.29 57.89 -13.08
CA ILE A 230 -12.20 58.84 -13.43
C ILE A 230 -11.35 58.29 -14.60
N THR A 231 -11.64 58.81 -15.79
CA THR A 231 -10.69 59.01 -16.90
C THR A 231 -10.19 60.47 -16.83
N SER A 232 -9.12 60.94 -17.49
CA SER A 232 -8.11 60.36 -18.40
C SER A 232 -6.89 61.30 -18.45
N THR A 233 -5.79 60.89 -19.09
CA THR A 233 -5.19 61.68 -20.19
C THR A 233 -4.18 60.86 -21.00
N GLN A 234 -4.00 61.23 -22.27
CA GLN A 234 -2.98 60.69 -23.18
C GLN A 234 -1.85 61.70 -23.36
N ALA A 235 -0.65 61.20 -23.68
CA ALA A 235 0.33 61.87 -24.53
C ALA A 235 0.96 60.80 -25.45
N ALA A 236 1.45 61.18 -26.63
CA ALA A 236 1.61 60.25 -27.75
C ALA A 236 2.97 60.33 -28.47
N SER A 237 3.20 59.32 -29.32
CA SER A 237 4.12 59.33 -30.47
C SER A 237 5.63 59.43 -30.21
N SER A 238 6.31 58.29 -30.39
CA SER A 238 7.30 58.19 -31.46
C SER A 238 7.27 56.78 -32.08
N ALA A 239 7.59 56.69 -33.37
CA ALA A 239 7.67 55.42 -34.10
C ALA A 239 9.06 55.27 -34.72
N ALA A 240 9.66 54.09 -34.58
CA ALA A 240 10.90 53.71 -35.24
C ALA A 240 10.88 52.21 -35.54
N GLN A 241 11.40 51.83 -36.72
CA GLN A 241 11.55 50.44 -37.14
C GLN A 241 12.76 49.78 -36.45
N PRO A 242 12.82 48.44 -36.46
CA PRO A 242 14.04 47.80 -36.95
C PRO A 242 13.85 47.16 -38.33
N THR A 243 14.78 47.49 -39.22
CA THR A 243 14.90 47.01 -40.61
C THR A 243 14.96 45.50 -40.75
N THR A 244 14.23 44.96 -41.73
CA THR A 244 14.56 43.68 -42.37
C THR A 244 15.73 43.83 -43.34
N MET A 245 16.79 43.03 -43.17
CA MET A 245 17.60 42.54 -44.30
C MET A 245 17.99 41.08 -44.04
N ALA A 246 18.03 40.30 -45.12
CA ALA A 246 18.33 38.87 -45.09
C ALA A 246 19.59 38.57 -45.91
N THR A 247 19.97 37.29 -45.97
CA THR A 247 21.03 36.72 -46.84
C THR A 247 22.48 37.17 -46.53
N SER A 248 23.54 36.38 -46.80
CA SER A 248 23.59 35.06 -47.46
C SER A 248 24.81 34.21 -47.04
N VAL A 249 24.53 32.95 -46.68
CA VAL A 249 25.19 31.70 -47.14
C VAL A 249 26.72 31.59 -47.08
N LYS A 250 27.20 30.55 -46.39
CA LYS A 250 28.18 29.62 -46.99
C LYS A 250 28.03 28.16 -46.56
N SER A 251 26.98 27.52 -47.04
CA SER A 251 26.90 26.06 -47.16
C SER A 251 27.67 25.62 -48.40
N SER A 252 28.56 24.64 -48.29
CA SER A 252 29.14 23.92 -49.44
C SER A 252 28.43 22.59 -49.61
N ALA A 253 27.56 22.48 -50.62
CA ALA A 253 26.71 21.29 -50.83
C ALA A 253 27.19 20.45 -52.02
N ALA A 254 27.43 19.16 -51.77
CA ALA A 254 27.43 18.06 -52.73
C ALA A 254 27.35 16.73 -51.94
N SER A 255 26.62 15.70 -52.35
CA SER A 255 25.70 15.57 -53.49
C SER A 255 24.52 14.66 -53.13
N VAL A 256 23.35 14.90 -53.72
CA VAL A 256 22.23 13.98 -53.61
C VAL A 256 22.56 12.71 -54.40
N SER A 257 22.68 11.59 -53.70
CA SER A 257 22.75 10.25 -54.31
C SER A 257 21.61 9.40 -53.74
N SER A 258 20.63 9.13 -54.60
CA SER A 258 19.43 8.35 -54.27
C SER A 258 19.79 6.88 -54.04
N SER A 259 20.07 6.52 -52.79
CA SER A 259 20.25 5.14 -52.36
C SER A 259 18.92 4.60 -51.80
N SER A 260 18.12 4.01 -52.68
CA SER A 260 16.96 3.21 -52.29
C SER A 260 17.42 1.89 -51.64
N ALA A 261 17.84 1.96 -50.38
CA ALA A 261 18.23 0.81 -49.58
C ALA A 261 16.99 0.13 -48.99
N SER A 262 16.73 -1.12 -49.40
CA SER A 262 15.51 -1.88 -49.08
C SER A 262 15.51 -2.46 -47.66
N GLY A 263 15.45 -1.59 -46.65
CA GLY A 263 15.17 -1.99 -45.27
C GLY A 263 13.74 -2.49 -45.11
N SER A 264 13.58 -3.71 -44.61
CA SER A 264 12.28 -4.18 -44.09
C SER A 264 12.13 -3.74 -42.64
N VAL A 265 10.93 -3.30 -42.27
CA VAL A 265 10.61 -2.84 -40.91
C VAL A 265 10.68 -4.02 -39.95
N ALA A 266 11.48 -3.88 -38.90
CA ALA A 266 11.62 -4.89 -37.85
C ALA A 266 10.28 -5.24 -37.18
N ALA A 267 10.22 -6.39 -36.51
CA ALA A 267 9.07 -6.78 -35.71
C ALA A 267 8.69 -5.64 -34.74
N TRP A 268 7.40 -5.32 -34.67
CA TRP A 268 6.81 -4.23 -33.88
C TRP A 268 7.21 -2.79 -34.28
N GLY A 269 8.00 -2.61 -35.34
CA GLY A 269 8.28 -1.29 -35.91
C GLY A 269 7.08 -0.68 -36.65
N GLN A 270 7.09 0.64 -36.80
CA GLN A 270 6.08 1.37 -37.59
C GLN A 270 6.31 1.14 -39.10
N CYS A 271 5.22 0.85 -39.81
CA CYS A 271 5.20 0.54 -41.25
C CYS A 271 4.11 1.33 -42.01
N GLY A 272 3.45 2.30 -41.37
CA GLY A 272 2.42 3.12 -42.00
C GLY A 272 1.77 4.13 -41.06
N GLY A 273 0.82 4.89 -41.60
CA GLY A 273 0.10 5.97 -40.92
C GLY A 273 0.09 7.27 -41.74
N LYS A 274 -0.92 8.13 -41.54
CA LYS A 274 -0.99 9.47 -42.15
C LYS A 274 0.25 10.29 -41.80
N GLY A 275 1.04 10.65 -42.82
CA GLY A 275 2.28 11.41 -42.69
C GLY A 275 3.56 10.58 -42.51
N PHE A 276 3.46 9.25 -42.40
CA PHE A 276 4.63 8.38 -42.28
C PHE A 276 5.35 8.20 -43.63
N THR A 277 6.68 8.38 -43.63
CA THR A 277 7.54 8.32 -44.83
C THR A 277 8.62 7.23 -44.78
N GLY A 278 8.61 6.39 -43.74
CA GLY A 278 9.54 5.26 -43.60
C GLY A 278 9.18 4.05 -44.48
N ALA A 279 9.95 2.98 -44.35
CA ALA A 279 9.67 1.71 -45.03
C ALA A 279 8.31 1.13 -44.58
N THR A 280 7.60 0.46 -45.50
CA THR A 280 6.23 -0.06 -45.26
C THR A 280 6.13 -1.58 -45.31
N ALA A 281 7.15 -2.26 -45.83
CA ALA A 281 7.23 -3.72 -45.86
C ALA A 281 7.88 -4.26 -44.57
N CYS A 282 7.23 -5.19 -43.90
CA CYS A 282 7.74 -5.83 -42.68
C CYS A 282 8.81 -6.89 -42.94
N VAL A 283 9.61 -7.22 -41.91
CA VAL A 283 10.45 -8.41 -41.90
C VAL A 283 9.63 -9.69 -42.11
N SER A 284 10.28 -10.75 -42.61
CA SER A 284 9.61 -12.02 -42.90
C SER A 284 8.85 -12.58 -41.68
N GLY A 285 7.71 -13.20 -41.94
CA GLY A 285 6.78 -13.68 -40.90
C GLY A 285 5.95 -12.60 -40.22
N HIS A 286 6.07 -11.32 -40.62
CA HIS A 286 5.28 -10.21 -40.09
C HIS A 286 4.48 -9.49 -41.20
N THR A 287 3.39 -8.83 -40.83
CA THR A 287 2.47 -8.12 -41.73
C THR A 287 2.15 -6.74 -41.14
N CYS A 288 2.04 -5.72 -41.98
CA CYS A 288 1.73 -4.37 -41.54
C CYS A 288 0.24 -4.25 -41.21
N LYS A 289 -0.11 -4.08 -39.93
CA LYS A 289 -1.49 -3.93 -39.46
C LYS A 289 -1.74 -2.49 -39.03
N VAL A 290 -2.81 -1.88 -39.55
CA VAL A 290 -3.27 -0.55 -39.11
C VAL A 290 -3.75 -0.64 -37.67
N GLN A 291 -3.20 0.20 -36.79
CA GLN A 291 -3.68 0.35 -35.40
C GLN A 291 -4.60 1.57 -35.30
N ASN A 292 -4.27 2.66 -36.02
CA ASN A 292 -5.14 3.82 -36.22
C ASN A 292 -4.70 4.61 -37.47
N ASP A 293 -5.44 5.66 -37.82
CA ASP A 293 -5.19 6.57 -38.95
C ASP A 293 -3.75 7.09 -39.08
N TYR A 294 -3.01 7.24 -37.98
CA TYR A 294 -1.66 7.79 -37.93
C TYR A 294 -0.58 6.74 -37.64
N TYR A 295 -0.94 5.48 -37.39
CA TYR A 295 0.00 4.43 -37.00
C TYR A 295 -0.40 3.03 -37.47
N SER A 296 0.49 2.40 -38.25
CA SER A 296 0.44 0.99 -38.62
C SER A 296 1.73 0.30 -38.20
N GLN A 297 1.65 -0.96 -37.76
CA GLN A 297 2.74 -1.68 -37.08
C GLN A 297 2.97 -3.08 -37.67
N CYS A 298 4.23 -3.52 -37.69
CA CYS A 298 4.58 -4.89 -38.11
C CYS A 298 4.30 -5.92 -37.02
N VAL A 299 3.21 -6.67 -37.16
CA VAL A 299 2.79 -7.73 -36.23
C VAL A 299 2.99 -9.12 -36.87
N PRO A 300 3.17 -10.21 -36.10
CA PRO A 300 3.29 -11.56 -36.67
C PRO A 300 2.12 -11.94 -37.59
N GLY A 301 2.41 -12.59 -38.71
CA GLY A 301 1.42 -13.02 -39.69
C GLY A 301 0.72 -14.33 -39.32
N GLU A 302 -0.61 -14.37 -39.41
CA GLU A 302 -1.44 -15.54 -39.11
C GLU A 302 -1.32 -16.63 -40.21
N ASN A 303 -0.22 -17.39 -40.20
CA ASN A 303 -0.10 -18.58 -41.03
C ASN A 303 -0.98 -19.72 -40.49
N LYS A 304 -2.11 -19.98 -41.17
CA LYS A 304 -2.86 -21.23 -41.02
C LYS A 304 -1.96 -22.41 -41.38
N VAL A 305 -1.60 -23.23 -40.40
CA VAL A 305 -0.94 -24.51 -40.65
C VAL A 305 -1.99 -25.54 -41.07
N THR A 306 -1.87 -26.06 -42.28
CA THR A 306 -2.61 -27.23 -42.76
C THR A 306 -1.80 -28.50 -42.50
N ASP A 307 -2.46 -29.58 -42.08
CA ASP A 307 -1.79 -30.82 -41.67
C ASP A 307 -0.93 -31.49 -42.75
N ALA A 308 0.21 -32.06 -42.32
CA ALA A 308 0.96 -33.05 -43.07
C ALA A 308 1.61 -34.06 -42.09
N SER A 309 1.27 -35.35 -42.25
CA SER A 309 1.50 -36.41 -41.25
C SER A 309 2.95 -36.78 -40.97
N SER A 310 3.25 -37.18 -39.72
CA SER A 310 4.37 -38.05 -39.36
C SER A 310 4.09 -38.82 -38.05
N PRO A 311 4.76 -39.96 -37.80
CA PRO A 311 4.19 -41.05 -37.02
C PRO A 311 4.31 -40.94 -35.50
N ALA A 312 3.50 -41.75 -34.80
CA ALA A 312 3.41 -41.79 -33.35
C ALA A 312 4.68 -42.29 -32.65
N ALA A 313 4.98 -41.70 -31.48
CA ALA A 313 5.97 -42.19 -30.52
C ALA A 313 5.28 -42.56 -29.20
N SER A 314 5.76 -43.64 -28.55
CA SER A 314 5.07 -44.28 -27.42
C SER A 314 5.24 -43.52 -26.10
N SER A 315 4.19 -43.49 -25.27
CA SER A 315 4.33 -43.15 -23.87
C SER A 315 5.12 -44.22 -23.11
N SER A 316 6.03 -43.79 -22.23
CA SER A 316 6.69 -44.65 -21.25
C SER A 316 6.87 -43.89 -19.94
N SER A 317 6.41 -44.48 -18.84
CA SER A 317 6.35 -43.84 -17.52
C SER A 317 7.50 -44.32 -16.62
N CYS A 318 8.38 -43.41 -16.22
CA CYS A 318 9.39 -43.69 -15.20
C CYS A 318 8.76 -43.71 -13.81
N THR A 319 8.37 -44.90 -13.34
CA THR A 319 7.99 -45.13 -11.94
C THR A 319 9.23 -45.50 -11.14
N THR A 320 9.63 -44.67 -10.18
CA THR A 320 10.77 -44.97 -9.28
C THR A 320 10.27 -45.57 -7.97
N THR A 321 10.63 -46.83 -7.69
CA THR A 321 10.30 -47.52 -6.44
C THR A 321 11.45 -47.40 -5.45
N ILE A 322 11.25 -46.71 -4.32
CA ILE A 322 12.26 -46.62 -3.26
C ILE A 322 12.29 -47.94 -2.47
N THR A 323 13.39 -48.69 -2.57
CA THR A 323 13.59 -49.93 -1.83
C THR A 323 14.56 -49.70 -0.67
N LEU A 324 14.03 -49.64 0.56
CA LEU A 324 14.85 -49.52 1.77
C LEU A 324 15.48 -50.87 2.13
N THR A 325 16.80 -50.99 1.95
CA THR A 325 17.57 -52.14 2.46
C THR A 325 18.13 -51.83 3.85
N LYS A 326 17.94 -52.75 4.81
CA LYS A 326 18.39 -52.61 6.19
C LYS A 326 19.52 -53.60 6.46
N SER A 327 20.75 -53.10 6.53
CA SER A 327 21.90 -53.91 6.95
C SER A 327 21.68 -54.43 8.38
N SER A 328 21.86 -55.73 8.57
CA SER A 328 21.64 -56.41 9.85
C SER A 328 22.96 -56.78 10.52
N SER A 329 23.12 -56.37 11.78
CA SER A 329 23.99 -57.05 12.72
C SER A 329 23.15 -58.05 13.52
N ALA A 330 23.20 -59.32 13.14
CA ALA A 330 22.48 -60.39 13.82
C ALA A 330 23.33 -61.01 14.94
N ALA A 331 23.18 -60.52 16.17
CA ALA A 331 23.28 -61.37 17.35
C ALA A 331 21.89 -61.97 17.62
N ALA A 332 21.83 -63.23 18.01
CA ALA A 332 20.61 -64.02 17.81
C ALA A 332 19.57 -63.96 18.95
N ASN A 333 18.31 -64.12 18.52
CA ASN A 333 17.20 -64.79 19.20
C ASN A 333 16.38 -64.11 20.34
N THR A 334 15.06 -64.26 20.12
CA THR A 334 13.97 -64.40 21.10
C THR A 334 13.28 -63.15 21.63
N MET A 335 11.95 -63.20 21.60
CA MET A 335 11.01 -62.18 22.05
C MET A 335 10.82 -62.20 23.56
N VAL A 336 10.67 -61.02 24.18
CA VAL A 336 9.79 -60.80 25.34
C VAL A 336 9.02 -59.49 25.10
N SER A 337 7.80 -59.38 25.62
CA SER A 337 6.92 -58.21 25.45
C SER A 337 6.88 -57.34 26.73
N SER A 338 5.87 -56.46 26.83
CA SER A 338 5.48 -55.60 27.97
C SER A 338 6.38 -54.40 28.33
N THR A 339 5.85 -53.21 27.99
CA THR A 339 5.43 -52.13 28.91
C THR A 339 6.11 -52.00 30.29
N ILE A 340 6.59 -50.79 30.62
CA ILE A 340 6.22 -50.00 31.81
C ILE A 340 6.72 -48.54 31.64
N ALA A 341 6.13 -47.60 32.39
CA ALA A 341 6.39 -46.15 32.29
C ALA A 341 7.15 -45.59 33.51
N THR A 342 7.08 -44.27 33.73
CA THR A 342 7.61 -43.46 34.87
C THR A 342 9.13 -43.16 34.86
N SER A 343 9.63 -42.06 35.46
CA SER A 343 9.11 -40.69 35.67
C SER A 343 10.22 -39.74 36.20
N THR A 344 9.86 -38.47 36.46
CA THR A 344 10.40 -37.59 37.53
C THR A 344 11.87 -37.09 37.51
N SER A 345 12.00 -35.82 37.09
CA SER A 345 12.50 -34.66 37.89
C SER A 345 13.98 -34.43 38.25
N ALA A 346 14.44 -33.25 37.78
CA ALA A 346 15.08 -32.16 38.56
C ALA A 346 16.60 -32.10 38.81
N ASP A 347 17.09 -30.87 38.64
CA ASP A 347 18.21 -30.16 39.27
C ASP A 347 19.60 -30.83 39.38
N ASN A 348 20.55 -30.36 38.58
CA ASN A 348 21.57 -29.38 39.04
C ASN A 348 22.46 -28.90 37.88
N ALA A 349 23.03 -27.69 37.99
CA ALA A 349 24.01 -27.16 37.03
C ALA A 349 25.22 -26.56 37.75
N PRO A 350 26.44 -26.86 37.27
CA PRO A 350 27.56 -25.94 37.45
C PRO A 350 28.27 -25.61 36.12
N THR A 351 28.31 -24.32 35.81
CA THR A 351 29.41 -23.56 35.19
C THR A 351 30.47 -24.29 34.32
N GLY A 352 30.56 -23.85 33.05
CA GLY A 352 31.85 -23.75 32.34
C GLY A 352 32.12 -24.81 31.28
N LEU A 353 31.89 -24.43 30.01
CA LEU A 353 32.44 -25.13 28.84
C LEU A 353 33.12 -24.12 27.91
N ASP A 354 34.41 -24.36 27.64
CA ASP A 354 35.25 -23.56 26.76
C ASP A 354 34.96 -23.90 25.28
N LEU A 355 34.50 -22.91 24.50
CA LEU A 355 34.21 -23.10 23.08
C LEU A 355 35.47 -23.32 22.23
N THR A 356 36.67 -22.91 22.68
CA THR A 356 37.89 -23.06 21.86
C THR A 356 38.34 -24.51 21.74
N SER A 357 38.06 -25.33 22.76
CA SER A 357 38.34 -26.77 22.75
C SER A 357 37.40 -27.57 21.84
N ALA A 358 36.13 -27.19 21.72
CA ALA A 358 35.15 -27.89 20.89
C ALA A 358 35.43 -27.73 19.38
N VAL A 359 35.75 -26.52 18.93
CA VAL A 359 36.06 -26.21 17.52
C VAL A 359 37.30 -27.00 17.04
N LYS A 360 38.26 -27.26 17.93
CA LYS A 360 39.52 -27.94 17.59
C LYS A 360 39.39 -29.46 17.42
N ALA A 361 38.28 -30.07 17.87
CA ALA A 361 38.04 -31.50 17.74
C ALA A 361 37.42 -31.91 16.38
N LEU A 362 36.91 -30.94 15.60
CA LEU A 362 36.12 -31.19 14.38
C LEU A 362 36.90 -31.02 13.06
N SER A 363 38.18 -30.62 13.09
CA SER A 363 38.92 -30.23 11.88
C SER A 363 40.01 -31.19 11.39
N THR A 364 40.22 -32.37 12.03
CA THR A 364 41.35 -33.26 11.70
C THR A 364 41.04 -34.76 11.81
N ALA A 365 40.27 -35.32 10.87
CA ALA A 365 40.19 -36.79 10.68
C ALA A 365 39.83 -37.21 9.23
N VAL A 366 40.87 -37.57 8.45
CA VAL A 366 40.82 -38.39 7.20
C VAL A 366 40.26 -37.68 5.94
N PRO A 367 40.82 -37.90 4.71
CA PRO A 367 40.75 -36.90 3.63
C PRO A 367 39.96 -37.30 2.37
N THR A 368 39.77 -36.30 1.50
CA THR A 368 39.05 -36.35 0.23
C THR A 368 39.64 -37.30 -0.82
N SER A 369 39.15 -38.54 -0.90
CA SER A 369 39.21 -39.36 -2.13
C SER A 369 38.27 -40.57 -2.08
N VAL A 370 37.84 -41.04 -3.26
CA VAL A 370 37.05 -42.28 -3.51
C VAL A 370 35.63 -42.33 -2.91
N LEU A 371 34.66 -41.83 -3.69
CA LEU A 371 33.35 -42.48 -3.83
C LEU A 371 32.74 -42.19 -5.20
N THR A 372 33.29 -42.85 -6.23
CA THR A 372 32.85 -42.70 -7.63
C THR A 372 31.61 -43.56 -7.91
N ALA A 373 30.51 -42.94 -8.35
CA ALA A 373 29.34 -43.64 -8.88
C ALA A 373 29.28 -43.45 -10.40
N THR A 374 29.75 -44.43 -11.17
CA THR A 374 29.80 -44.38 -12.64
C THR A 374 28.47 -44.78 -13.28
N ALA A 375 27.79 -43.81 -13.90
CA ALA A 375 26.67 -44.07 -14.81
C ALA A 375 27.20 -44.33 -16.23
N THR A 376 27.20 -45.58 -16.68
CA THR A 376 27.61 -45.96 -18.04
C THR A 376 26.41 -46.04 -18.99
N GLY A 377 26.24 -45.03 -19.84
CA GLY A 377 25.27 -45.01 -20.95
C GLY A 377 25.85 -44.25 -22.15
N VAL A 378 25.89 -44.87 -23.32
CA VAL A 378 26.54 -44.31 -24.52
C VAL A 378 25.58 -43.37 -25.26
N ALA A 379 26.00 -42.13 -25.52
CA ALA A 379 25.23 -41.15 -26.27
C ALA A 379 25.50 -41.22 -27.77
N SER A 380 24.45 -41.34 -28.59
CA SER A 380 24.55 -41.27 -30.05
C SER A 380 24.40 -39.83 -30.56
N SER A 381 25.53 -39.19 -30.88
CA SER A 381 25.67 -38.06 -31.82
C SER A 381 24.63 -36.92 -31.76
N GLY A 382 24.88 -35.91 -30.93
CA GLY A 382 24.20 -34.61 -30.98
C GLY A 382 24.98 -33.54 -30.21
N THR A 383 25.33 -32.41 -30.84
CA THR A 383 26.29 -31.44 -30.30
C THR A 383 25.70 -30.51 -29.23
N ALA A 384 25.74 -30.96 -27.97
CA ALA A 384 25.76 -30.07 -26.80
C ALA A 384 27.22 -29.68 -26.48
N LYS A 385 27.44 -28.50 -25.87
CA LYS A 385 28.71 -28.20 -25.20
C LYS A 385 28.79 -29.05 -23.91
N PRO A 386 29.97 -29.56 -23.52
CA PRO A 386 30.15 -30.12 -22.18
C PRO A 386 29.98 -29.02 -21.13
N ILE A 387 29.42 -29.41 -19.97
CA ILE A 387 29.36 -28.58 -18.77
C ILE A 387 30.79 -28.50 -18.19
N PRO A 388 31.25 -27.33 -17.68
CA PRO A 388 32.54 -27.24 -17.00
C PRO A 388 32.61 -28.15 -15.76
N GLU A 389 33.76 -28.76 -15.51
CA GLU A 389 34.00 -29.52 -14.28
C GLU A 389 33.93 -28.59 -13.07
N GLY A 390 32.99 -28.84 -12.16
CA GLY A 390 32.75 -28.03 -10.96
C GLY A 390 31.28 -27.68 -10.68
N PHE A 391 30.39 -27.82 -11.67
CA PHE A 391 28.95 -27.55 -11.51
C PHE A 391 28.29 -28.51 -10.49
N THR A 392 27.49 -27.97 -9.56
CA THR A 392 26.83 -28.69 -8.47
C THR A 392 25.30 -28.56 -8.55
N LEU A 393 24.58 -29.13 -7.57
CA LEU A 393 23.12 -29.07 -7.52
C LEU A 393 22.59 -27.74 -6.95
N GLU A 394 23.42 -27.02 -6.18
CA GLU A 394 23.10 -25.67 -5.68
C GLU A 394 23.13 -24.63 -6.82
N ASP A 395 23.95 -24.83 -7.86
CA ASP A 395 23.96 -24.03 -9.10
C ASP A 395 22.70 -24.21 -9.97
N CYS A 396 21.70 -24.95 -9.48
CA CYS A 396 20.43 -25.22 -10.16
C CYS A 396 19.21 -24.59 -9.47
N LEU A 397 19.43 -23.76 -8.45
CA LEU A 397 18.42 -22.94 -7.79
C LEU A 397 18.57 -21.49 -8.28
N ASP A 398 17.64 -21.01 -9.11
CA ASP A 398 17.44 -19.57 -9.31
C ASP A 398 16.79 -19.02 -8.04
N TRP A 399 17.45 -18.08 -7.35
CA TRP A 399 16.88 -17.36 -6.20
C TRP A 399 16.07 -16.17 -6.70
N ILE A 400 15.01 -15.77 -6.00
CA ILE A 400 14.23 -14.57 -6.30
C ILE A 400 13.95 -13.79 -5.00
N ASP A 401 14.39 -12.54 -4.91
CA ASP A 401 14.01 -11.66 -3.81
C ASP A 401 12.64 -11.06 -4.06
N TYR A 402 11.80 -10.98 -3.02
CA TYR A 402 10.43 -10.51 -3.18
C TYR A 402 10.01 -9.45 -2.15
N ILE A 403 9.54 -8.31 -2.66
CA ILE A 403 9.30 -7.09 -1.88
C ILE A 403 7.83 -6.65 -1.95
N VAL A 404 7.13 -6.66 -0.82
CA VAL A 404 5.80 -6.03 -0.66
C VAL A 404 5.96 -4.60 -0.14
N SER A 405 5.72 -3.62 -0.99
CA SER A 405 5.71 -2.19 -0.63
C SER A 405 4.27 -1.68 -0.46
N ASN A 406 3.78 -1.64 0.78
CA ASN A 406 2.44 -1.12 1.12
C ASN A 406 2.48 0.40 1.33
N ALA A 407 2.02 1.16 0.35
CA ALA A 407 2.10 2.61 0.34
C ALA A 407 1.40 3.27 1.54
N GLY A 408 1.87 4.47 1.88
CA GLY A 408 1.27 5.31 2.90
C GLY A 408 -0.20 5.60 2.63
N THR A 409 -0.98 5.74 3.71
CA THR A 409 -2.33 6.27 3.59
C THR A 409 -2.31 7.66 2.95
N TRP A 410 -3.29 7.95 2.07
CA TRP A 410 -3.49 9.22 1.36
C TRP A 410 -2.52 9.52 0.21
N LEU A 411 -1.50 8.69 -0.04
CA LEU A 411 -0.50 8.95 -1.07
C LEU A 411 -0.63 7.94 -2.23
N ASN A 412 -0.81 8.47 -3.44
CA ASN A 412 -0.74 7.73 -4.70
C ASN A 412 0.18 8.47 -5.66
N SER A 413 1.30 7.83 -5.98
CA SER A 413 2.39 8.24 -6.88
C SER A 413 2.00 8.40 -8.34
N ASP A 414 0.79 7.97 -8.68
CA ASP A 414 0.32 7.91 -10.06
C ASP A 414 -0.70 9.05 -10.30
N SER A 415 -0.85 9.96 -9.31
CA SER A 415 -1.95 10.94 -9.24
C SER A 415 -1.53 12.41 -9.13
N GLY A 416 -0.26 12.71 -8.84
CA GLY A 416 0.28 14.08 -8.96
C GLY A 416 0.45 14.48 -10.42
N SER A 417 1.21 13.68 -11.19
CA SER A 417 1.51 13.93 -12.61
C SER A 417 0.28 14.07 -13.52
N LEU A 418 -0.88 13.53 -13.14
CA LEU A 418 -2.14 13.66 -13.90
C LEU A 418 -2.94 14.92 -13.56
N LYS A 419 -2.45 15.78 -12.65
CA LYS A 419 -3.17 16.95 -12.13
C LYS A 419 -2.40 18.27 -12.21
N GLY A 420 -1.22 18.27 -12.82
CA GLY A 420 -0.38 19.48 -12.95
C GLY A 420 0.14 20.01 -11.62
N GLY A 421 0.32 19.13 -10.62
CA GLY A 421 0.98 19.42 -9.36
C GLY A 421 1.98 18.32 -9.02
N ASP A 422 3.01 18.67 -8.27
CA ASP A 422 4.20 17.83 -8.07
C ASP A 422 3.85 16.47 -7.42
N ASP A 423 4.46 15.39 -7.91
CA ASP A 423 4.20 14.03 -7.40
C ASP A 423 4.93 13.83 -6.06
N LEU A 424 4.31 14.33 -4.98
CA LEU A 424 4.84 14.25 -3.61
C LEU A 424 4.85 12.80 -3.10
N ALA A 425 5.84 12.04 -3.54
CA ALA A 425 6.00 10.63 -3.27
C ALA A 425 6.18 10.34 -1.76
N SER A 426 5.68 9.17 -1.34
CA SER A 426 5.93 8.64 0.00
C SER A 426 7.29 7.94 0.07
N ASN A 427 7.87 7.79 1.25
CA ASN A 427 9.12 7.04 1.42
C ASN A 427 8.98 5.55 1.03
N VAL A 428 7.76 4.99 1.02
CA VAL A 428 7.48 3.65 0.46
C VAL A 428 7.57 3.66 -1.06
N THR A 429 7.02 4.69 -1.70
CA THR A 429 7.14 4.90 -3.15
C THR A 429 8.61 5.09 -3.54
N ARG A 430 9.32 5.94 -2.80
CA ARG A 430 10.72 6.30 -3.05
C ARG A 430 11.64 5.08 -2.86
N ILE A 431 11.48 4.31 -1.77
CA ILE A 431 12.26 3.07 -1.62
C ILE A 431 11.93 2.05 -2.72
N SER A 432 10.67 1.94 -3.17
CA SER A 432 10.30 1.03 -4.27
C SER A 432 10.85 1.46 -5.64
N ARG A 433 11.09 2.76 -5.85
CA ARG A 433 11.75 3.31 -7.05
C ARG A 433 13.29 3.12 -6.99
N ALA A 434 13.86 3.01 -5.79
CA ALA A 434 15.30 2.83 -5.54
C ALA A 434 15.78 1.36 -5.57
N ILE A 435 14.89 0.37 -5.68
CA ILE A 435 15.28 -1.05 -5.74
C ILE A 435 15.66 -1.41 -7.17
N LYS A 436 16.85 -2.00 -7.37
CA LYS A 436 17.30 -2.46 -8.69
C LYS A 436 16.46 -3.67 -9.15
N PRO A 437 16.15 -3.83 -10.45
CA PRO A 437 15.39 -4.99 -10.93
C PRO A 437 16.05 -6.36 -10.69
N ALA A 438 17.37 -6.38 -10.52
CA ALA A 438 18.16 -7.51 -10.07
C ALA A 438 19.35 -7.02 -9.24
N SER A 439 19.89 -7.90 -8.39
CA SER A 439 21.10 -7.69 -7.61
C SER A 439 22.38 -7.75 -8.48
N SER A 440 23.52 -7.41 -7.88
CA SER A 440 24.85 -7.52 -8.47
C SER A 440 25.33 -8.95 -8.72
N ASP A 441 24.78 -9.95 -8.02
CA ASP A 441 24.92 -11.39 -8.32
C ASP A 441 23.79 -11.95 -9.20
N SER A 442 22.96 -11.07 -9.79
CA SER A 442 21.90 -11.36 -10.78
C SER A 442 20.64 -12.06 -10.26
N ILE A 443 20.41 -12.08 -8.94
CA ILE A 443 19.14 -12.48 -8.32
C ILE A 443 18.06 -11.45 -8.69
N PRO A 444 16.92 -11.83 -9.29
CA PRO A 444 15.84 -10.89 -9.59
C PRO A 444 15.19 -10.37 -8.31
N GLN A 445 15.02 -9.05 -8.19
CA GLN A 445 14.40 -8.40 -7.03
C GLN A 445 13.01 -7.89 -7.42
N ILE A 446 11.98 -8.68 -7.14
CA ILE A 446 10.60 -8.43 -7.58
C ILE A 446 9.89 -7.47 -6.64
N VAL A 447 9.66 -6.24 -7.11
CA VAL A 447 8.89 -5.21 -6.40
C VAL A 447 7.39 -5.33 -6.70
N TYR A 448 6.59 -5.49 -5.66
CA TYR A 448 5.13 -5.36 -5.71
C TYR A 448 4.68 -4.17 -4.85
N TYR A 449 4.00 -3.21 -5.47
CA TYR A 449 3.52 -1.99 -4.81
C TYR A 449 2.00 -2.05 -4.64
N HIS A 450 1.53 -1.85 -3.40
CA HIS A 450 0.10 -1.80 -3.05
C HIS A 450 -0.27 -0.39 -2.58
N TYR A 451 -1.35 0.18 -3.11
CA TYR A 451 -1.74 1.57 -2.84
C TYR A 451 -2.46 1.72 -1.50
N GLY A 452 -2.10 2.77 -0.75
CA GLY A 452 -2.49 2.90 0.66
C GLY A 452 -4.00 3.05 0.88
N VAL A 453 -4.54 2.29 1.83
CA VAL A 453 -5.99 2.18 2.15
C VAL A 453 -6.64 3.54 2.39
N GLY A 454 -7.25 4.12 1.35
CA GLY A 454 -7.89 5.45 1.36
C GLY A 454 -7.26 6.50 0.43
N SER A 455 -6.34 6.14 -0.47
CA SER A 455 -5.74 7.07 -1.45
C SER A 455 -6.76 7.77 -2.37
N GLN A 456 -7.96 7.20 -2.54
CA GLN A 456 -9.06 7.74 -3.35
C GLN A 456 -10.13 8.40 -2.46
N GLY A 457 -10.73 9.50 -2.92
CA GLY A 457 -11.78 10.25 -2.21
C GLY A 457 -11.35 11.61 -1.64
N GLY A 458 -12.33 12.46 -1.32
CA GLY A 458 -12.15 13.82 -0.81
C GLY A 458 -11.91 13.90 0.70
N ILE A 459 -11.49 15.06 1.22
CA ILE A 459 -11.00 15.24 2.60
C ILE A 459 -11.99 14.75 3.68
N VAL A 460 -13.30 14.76 3.42
CA VAL A 460 -14.32 14.28 4.37
C VAL A 460 -14.36 12.74 4.44
N ASP A 461 -14.35 12.05 3.30
CA ASP A 461 -14.29 10.58 3.24
C ASP A 461 -12.98 10.04 3.84
N ARG A 462 -11.89 10.80 3.70
CA ARG A 462 -10.61 10.51 4.34
C ARG A 462 -10.69 10.44 5.88
N VAL A 463 -11.71 11.02 6.50
CA VAL A 463 -11.92 10.96 7.96
C VAL A 463 -13.01 9.97 8.37
N TYR A 464 -14.10 9.85 7.61
CA TYR A 464 -15.22 8.97 7.96
C TYR A 464 -15.14 7.56 7.33
N GLY A 465 -14.71 7.42 6.08
CA GLY A 465 -14.56 6.11 5.41
C GLY A 465 -13.49 5.23 6.08
N GLY A 466 -12.51 5.83 6.75
CA GLY A 466 -11.48 5.12 7.53
C GLY A 466 -11.99 4.41 8.79
N ALA A 467 -13.27 4.57 9.17
CA ALA A 467 -13.82 4.03 10.41
C ALA A 467 -14.37 2.58 10.32
N THR A 468 -14.39 1.96 9.12
CA THR A 468 -15.01 0.63 8.92
C THR A 468 -14.01 -0.54 8.95
N GLY A 469 -12.70 -0.26 8.80
CA GLY A 469 -11.64 -1.27 8.66
C GLY A 469 -11.66 -2.06 7.33
N GLN A 470 -12.54 -1.70 6.40
CA GLN A 470 -13.00 -2.53 5.27
C GLN A 470 -12.19 -2.36 3.98
N GLY A 471 -10.95 -1.88 4.10
CA GLY A 471 -9.92 -2.00 3.05
C GLY A 471 -8.57 -2.50 3.58
N LEU A 472 -8.47 -2.76 4.90
CA LEU A 472 -7.25 -3.22 5.55
C LEU A 472 -7.16 -4.75 5.54
N SER A 473 -8.29 -5.43 5.75
CA SER A 473 -8.41 -6.88 5.56
C SER A 473 -8.12 -7.29 4.11
N GLU A 474 -8.45 -6.41 3.19
CA GLU A 474 -8.33 -6.55 1.75
C GLU A 474 -6.85 -6.44 1.37
N ALA A 475 -6.18 -5.33 1.72
CA ALA A 475 -4.73 -5.17 1.49
C ALA A 475 -3.87 -6.28 2.14
N VAL A 476 -4.18 -6.71 3.38
CA VAL A 476 -3.46 -7.82 4.02
C VAL A 476 -3.68 -9.14 3.27
N ARG A 477 -4.91 -9.42 2.82
CA ARG A 477 -5.21 -10.64 2.03
C ARG A 477 -4.59 -10.58 0.64
N GLU A 478 -4.57 -9.43 -0.03
CA GLU A 478 -4.00 -9.25 -1.36
C GLU A 478 -2.48 -9.42 -1.33
N GLY A 479 -1.77 -8.72 -0.43
CA GLY A 479 -0.33 -8.88 -0.28
C GLY A 479 0.09 -10.29 0.16
N TYR A 480 -0.63 -10.91 1.10
CA TYR A 480 -0.39 -12.31 1.48
C TYR A 480 -0.73 -13.29 0.34
N SER A 481 -1.78 -13.05 -0.44
CA SER A 481 -2.14 -13.92 -1.56
C SER A 481 -1.15 -13.80 -2.72
N TYR A 482 -0.53 -12.64 -2.94
CA TYR A 482 0.59 -12.51 -3.88
C TYR A 482 1.75 -13.39 -3.41
N LEU A 483 2.21 -13.20 -2.17
CA LEU A 483 3.29 -13.98 -1.55
C LEU A 483 3.05 -15.48 -1.72
N ALA A 484 1.90 -15.98 -1.26
CA ALA A 484 1.53 -17.39 -1.34
C ALA A 484 1.35 -17.95 -2.77
N THR A 485 1.27 -17.09 -3.80
CA THR A 485 1.20 -17.50 -5.21
C THR A 485 2.58 -17.62 -5.86
N ASN A 486 3.54 -16.79 -5.43
CA ASN A 486 4.81 -16.57 -6.12
C ASN A 486 6.05 -17.02 -5.33
N TRP A 487 6.00 -17.05 -3.98
CA TRP A 487 7.12 -17.42 -3.12
C TRP A 487 7.42 -18.92 -3.19
N GLU A 488 8.65 -19.27 -3.52
CA GLU A 488 9.20 -20.63 -3.45
C GLU A 488 10.34 -20.73 -2.42
N VAL A 489 10.85 -21.95 -2.18
CA VAL A 489 11.78 -22.21 -1.07
C VAL A 489 13.20 -21.78 -1.45
N GLY A 490 13.55 -20.55 -1.05
CA GLY A 490 14.84 -19.90 -1.27
C GLY A 490 14.70 -18.39 -1.21
N ASP A 491 13.57 -17.89 -1.70
CA ASP A 491 13.21 -16.48 -1.84
C ASP A 491 13.19 -15.70 -0.52
N GLU A 492 13.84 -14.53 -0.48
CA GLU A 492 13.82 -13.65 0.70
C GLU A 492 12.65 -12.66 0.66
N ILE A 493 11.93 -12.54 1.79
CA ILE A 493 10.74 -11.69 1.90
C ILE A 493 11.08 -10.35 2.58
N PHE A 494 10.82 -9.25 1.87
CA PHE A 494 10.94 -7.88 2.38
C PHE A 494 9.56 -7.22 2.44
N LEU A 495 9.17 -6.68 3.61
CA LEU A 495 7.88 -6.02 3.81
C LEU A 495 8.08 -4.56 4.21
N PHE A 496 7.72 -3.63 3.32
CA PHE A 496 7.80 -2.19 3.57
C PHE A 496 6.42 -1.55 3.75
N GLY A 497 6.35 -0.47 4.53
CA GLY A 497 5.15 0.35 4.58
C GLY A 497 5.22 1.60 5.46
N PHE A 498 4.28 2.52 5.25
CA PHE A 498 4.12 3.76 6.03
C PHE A 498 2.70 3.83 6.61
N SER A 499 2.53 4.34 7.83
CA SER A 499 1.20 4.64 8.40
C SER A 499 0.32 3.39 8.55
N ARG A 500 -0.87 3.33 7.92
CA ARG A 500 -1.65 2.08 7.84
C ARG A 500 -1.00 1.03 6.93
N GLY A 501 -0.20 1.41 5.93
CA GLY A 501 0.59 0.46 5.12
C GLY A 501 1.68 -0.24 5.95
N ALA A 502 2.27 0.45 6.93
CA ALA A 502 3.16 -0.16 7.91
C ALA A 502 2.42 -1.20 8.79
N PHE A 503 1.16 -0.90 9.15
CA PHE A 503 0.30 -1.82 9.86
C PHE A 503 -0.08 -3.03 8.96
N THR A 504 -0.33 -2.83 7.66
CA THR A 504 -0.51 -3.90 6.67
C THR A 504 0.72 -4.81 6.59
N ALA A 505 1.92 -4.25 6.44
CA ALA A 505 3.17 -5.01 6.37
C ALA A 505 3.38 -5.88 7.63
N ARG A 506 3.15 -5.32 8.82
CA ARG A 506 3.22 -6.04 10.10
C ARG A 506 2.14 -7.13 10.22
N ALA A 507 0.93 -6.86 9.74
CA ALA A 507 -0.17 -7.83 9.72
C ALA A 507 0.08 -9.00 8.74
N ILE A 508 0.73 -8.77 7.60
CA ILE A 508 1.18 -9.82 6.68
C ILE A 508 2.24 -10.69 7.36
N GLY A 509 3.25 -10.07 8.00
CA GLY A 509 4.28 -10.81 8.73
C GLY A 509 3.71 -11.66 9.88
N GLY A 510 2.79 -11.09 10.66
CA GLY A 510 2.07 -11.83 11.70
C GLY A 510 1.19 -12.97 11.14
N LEU A 511 0.65 -12.84 9.92
CA LEU A 511 -0.11 -13.92 9.28
C LEU A 511 0.83 -15.08 8.87
N ILE A 512 1.98 -14.78 8.28
CA ILE A 512 3.01 -15.78 7.93
C ILE A 512 3.49 -16.54 9.19
N ASP A 513 3.72 -15.85 10.29
CA ASP A 513 4.08 -16.45 11.58
C ASP A 513 3.01 -17.41 12.12
N ASN A 514 1.72 -17.02 12.02
CA ASN A 514 0.60 -17.81 12.53
C ASN A 514 0.27 -19.06 11.68
N ILE A 515 0.27 -18.95 10.34
CA ILE A 515 -0.22 -20.03 9.45
C ILE A 515 0.82 -20.55 8.43
N GLY A 516 2.03 -20.01 8.40
CA GLY A 516 3.03 -20.28 7.36
C GLY A 516 2.75 -19.52 6.07
N MET A 517 3.33 -19.97 4.96
CA MET A 517 2.96 -19.54 3.62
C MET A 517 2.05 -20.57 2.98
N LEU A 518 0.80 -20.19 2.67
CA LEU A 518 -0.14 -21.10 2.00
C LEU A 518 0.40 -21.53 0.64
N THR A 519 0.16 -22.79 0.26
CA THR A 519 0.44 -23.27 -1.09
C THR A 519 -0.75 -23.00 -2.01
N LYS A 520 -0.59 -23.32 -3.30
CA LYS A 520 -1.67 -23.31 -4.30
C LYS A 520 -2.87 -24.22 -3.91
N ASP A 521 -2.66 -25.24 -3.07
CA ASP A 521 -3.74 -26.08 -2.48
C ASP A 521 -4.40 -25.46 -1.24
N GLY A 522 -3.67 -24.61 -0.51
CA GLY A 522 -4.18 -23.88 0.66
C GLY A 522 -4.92 -22.58 0.32
N LEU A 523 -4.48 -21.89 -0.73
CA LEU A 523 -5.02 -20.60 -1.18
C LEU A 523 -6.55 -20.56 -1.40
N PRO A 524 -7.22 -21.60 -1.95
CA PRO A 524 -8.69 -21.66 -2.03
C PRO A 524 -9.41 -21.56 -0.67
N TYR A 525 -8.69 -21.76 0.43
CA TYR A 525 -9.20 -21.63 1.80
C TYR A 525 -8.72 -20.35 2.51
N LEU A 526 -7.95 -19.46 1.85
CA LEU A 526 -7.41 -18.24 2.47
C LEU A 526 -8.49 -17.41 3.17
N ALA A 527 -9.67 -17.22 2.56
CA ALA A 527 -10.77 -16.48 3.18
C ALA A 527 -11.35 -17.16 4.44
N GLU A 528 -11.32 -18.50 4.52
CA GLU A 528 -11.76 -19.25 5.69
C GLU A 528 -10.68 -19.22 6.79
N ILE A 529 -9.42 -19.49 6.43
CA ILE A 529 -8.28 -19.50 7.34
C ILE A 529 -8.08 -18.10 7.92
N PHE A 530 -8.05 -17.05 7.09
CA PHE A 530 -7.94 -15.66 7.54
C PHE A 530 -9.08 -15.28 8.48
N ARG A 531 -10.29 -15.81 8.29
CA ARG A 531 -11.41 -15.58 9.21
C ARG A 531 -11.28 -16.37 10.52
N ASP A 532 -10.68 -17.56 10.51
CA ASP A 532 -10.32 -18.25 11.76
C ASP A 532 -9.24 -17.45 12.53
N VAL A 533 -8.20 -16.98 11.84
CA VAL A 533 -7.15 -16.10 12.39
C VAL A 533 -7.78 -14.82 12.95
N GLN A 534 -8.75 -14.20 12.24
CA GLN A 534 -9.51 -13.03 12.70
C GLN A 534 -10.17 -13.19 14.08
N HIS A 535 -10.57 -14.41 14.43
CA HIS A 535 -11.30 -14.70 15.67
C HIS A 535 -10.48 -15.56 16.64
N ARG A 536 -9.14 -15.64 16.47
CA ARG A 536 -8.24 -16.49 17.27
C ARG A 536 -8.24 -16.21 18.78
N HIS A 537 -8.77 -15.06 19.21
CA HIS A 537 -8.90 -14.66 20.62
C HIS A 537 -10.37 -14.59 21.09
N ASP A 538 -11.32 -14.98 20.25
CA ASP A 538 -12.74 -15.07 20.59
C ASP A 538 -13.09 -16.54 20.97
N PRO A 539 -13.35 -16.84 22.26
CA PRO A 539 -13.63 -18.21 22.70
C PRO A 539 -15.01 -18.71 22.28
N ASP A 540 -15.94 -17.82 21.93
CA ASP A 540 -17.29 -18.16 21.50
C ASP A 540 -17.39 -18.33 19.97
N TYR A 541 -16.28 -18.11 19.24
CA TYR A 541 -16.24 -18.15 17.79
C TYR A 541 -16.63 -19.52 17.21
N LYS A 542 -17.59 -19.50 16.27
CA LYS A 542 -18.06 -20.68 15.54
C LYS A 542 -17.85 -20.44 14.04
N PRO A 543 -16.88 -21.12 13.38
CA PRO A 543 -16.64 -20.94 11.96
C PRO A 543 -17.86 -21.28 11.12
N LYS A 544 -18.22 -20.42 10.14
CA LYS A 544 -19.33 -20.64 9.20
C LYS A 544 -19.21 -21.99 8.46
N HIS A 545 -17.99 -22.43 8.18
CA HIS A 545 -17.69 -23.74 7.60
C HIS A 545 -16.70 -24.49 8.52
N PRO A 546 -17.17 -25.21 9.56
CA PRO A 546 -16.30 -25.85 10.56
C PRO A 546 -15.48 -27.03 10.02
N ASN A 547 -15.72 -27.44 8.76
CA ASN A 547 -15.01 -28.50 8.06
C ASN A 547 -14.14 -27.99 6.89
N LYS A 548 -13.92 -26.67 6.77
CA LYS A 548 -12.96 -26.04 5.85
C LYS A 548 -11.88 -25.30 6.66
N PRO A 549 -10.57 -25.42 6.36
CA PRO A 549 -9.96 -26.20 5.28
C PRO A 549 -10.01 -27.72 5.46
N PHE A 550 -10.23 -28.22 6.68
CA PHE A 550 -10.36 -29.65 6.95
C PHE A 550 -11.40 -29.97 8.03
N LYS A 551 -11.85 -31.23 8.06
CA LYS A 551 -12.85 -31.72 9.02
C LYS A 551 -12.35 -31.63 10.46
N ASN A 552 -13.24 -31.27 11.39
CA ASN A 552 -12.94 -31.17 12.83
C ASN A 552 -11.73 -30.28 13.15
N LYS A 553 -11.59 -29.14 12.46
CA LYS A 553 -10.47 -28.22 12.72
C LYS A 553 -10.52 -27.67 14.16
N PRO A 554 -9.38 -27.57 14.87
CA PRO A 554 -9.31 -26.94 16.18
C PRO A 554 -9.37 -25.40 16.03
N SER A 555 -9.26 -24.66 17.14
CA SER A 555 -8.92 -23.23 17.07
C SER A 555 -7.56 -23.05 16.39
N VAL A 556 -7.39 -21.96 15.66
CA VAL A 556 -6.13 -21.63 14.96
C VAL A 556 -4.96 -21.34 15.92
N MET A 557 -5.24 -21.04 17.19
CA MET A 557 -4.23 -20.96 18.26
C MET A 557 -3.67 -22.33 18.68
N ASP A 558 -4.33 -23.43 18.31
CA ASP A 558 -3.85 -24.79 18.57
C ASP A 558 -2.76 -25.14 17.56
N PRO A 559 -1.53 -25.54 17.98
CA PRO A 559 -0.47 -25.92 17.05
C PRO A 559 -0.87 -27.02 16.04
N ARG A 560 -1.85 -27.87 16.40
CA ARG A 560 -2.40 -28.90 15.50
C ARG A 560 -3.07 -28.29 14.26
N TYR A 561 -3.57 -27.04 14.31
CA TYR A 561 -4.16 -26.37 13.16
C TYR A 561 -3.13 -26.22 12.03
N ARG A 562 -2.00 -25.55 12.32
CA ARG A 562 -0.95 -25.28 11.33
C ARG A 562 -0.19 -26.56 10.93
N LEU A 563 0.02 -27.49 11.86
CA LEU A 563 0.64 -28.79 11.55
C LEU A 563 -0.23 -29.66 10.64
N GLU A 564 -1.56 -29.62 10.78
CA GLU A 564 -2.47 -30.36 9.90
C GLU A 564 -2.60 -29.71 8.50
N LEU A 565 -2.40 -28.38 8.38
CA LEU A 565 -2.20 -27.73 7.07
C LEU A 565 -0.90 -28.19 6.40
N GLU A 566 0.22 -28.20 7.13
CA GLU A 566 1.54 -28.61 6.62
C GLU A 566 1.51 -30.09 6.18
N ARG A 567 0.93 -30.97 7.00
CA ARG A 567 0.72 -32.40 6.70
C ARG A 567 -0.23 -32.66 5.53
N ARG A 568 -0.99 -31.66 5.09
CA ARG A 568 -1.86 -31.71 3.90
C ARG A 568 -1.22 -31.07 2.66
N GLY A 569 -0.01 -30.52 2.77
CA GLY A 569 0.60 -29.74 1.69
C GLY A 569 -0.06 -28.38 1.46
N MET A 570 -0.95 -27.92 2.36
CA MET A 570 -1.71 -26.67 2.22
C MET A 570 -0.93 -25.43 2.68
N THR A 571 0.15 -25.61 3.43
CA THR A 571 1.04 -24.52 3.87
C THR A 571 2.47 -25.02 4.05
N ARG A 572 3.43 -24.09 3.99
CA ARG A 572 4.84 -24.29 4.36
C ARG A 572 5.09 -23.50 5.65
N LEU A 573 5.48 -24.15 6.75
CA LEU A 573 5.75 -23.48 8.03
C LEU A 573 7.23 -23.09 8.16
N ARG A 574 7.52 -22.15 9.07
CA ARG A 574 8.88 -21.62 9.35
C ARG A 574 9.49 -20.88 8.15
N VAL A 575 8.65 -20.15 7.41
CA VAL A 575 9.10 -19.23 6.36
C VAL A 575 9.71 -17.98 7.02
N PRO A 576 10.99 -17.67 6.78
CA PRO A 576 11.62 -16.46 7.33
C PRO A 576 11.12 -15.22 6.60
N ILE A 577 11.18 -14.08 7.29
CA ILE A 577 11.00 -12.76 6.70
C ILE A 577 12.28 -11.99 6.95
N LYS A 578 12.96 -11.59 5.88
CA LYS A 578 14.26 -10.91 5.98
C LYS A 578 14.11 -9.59 6.69
N VAL A 579 13.26 -8.71 6.15
CA VAL A 579 13.06 -7.35 6.69
C VAL A 579 11.58 -7.02 6.82
N ILE A 580 11.19 -6.44 7.96
CA ILE A 580 10.02 -5.56 8.05
C ILE A 580 10.50 -4.13 8.32
N GLY A 581 10.45 -3.28 7.30
CA GLY A 581 10.95 -1.90 7.31
C GLY A 581 9.81 -0.90 7.23
N VAL A 582 9.53 -0.18 8.32
CA VAL A 582 8.33 0.65 8.44
C VAL A 582 8.57 2.10 8.86
N TRP A 583 7.81 3.01 8.27
CA TRP A 583 7.71 4.39 8.72
C TRP A 583 6.44 4.58 9.56
N ASP A 584 6.64 5.04 10.79
CA ASP A 584 5.65 5.53 11.75
C ASP A 584 4.33 4.72 11.78
N THR A 585 4.39 3.43 12.14
CA THR A 585 3.18 2.60 12.25
C THR A 585 2.21 3.24 13.23
N VAL A 586 1.04 3.65 12.75
CA VAL A 586 -0.08 4.06 13.61
C VAL A 586 -0.99 2.87 13.84
N GLY A 587 -1.36 2.62 15.10
CA GLY A 587 -2.32 1.57 15.41
C GLY A 587 -3.66 1.90 14.75
N SER A 588 -4.23 0.99 13.95
CA SER A 588 -5.45 1.25 13.18
C SER A 588 -6.72 1.22 14.06
N LEU A 589 -6.74 1.95 15.16
CA LEU A 589 -7.93 2.19 15.97
C LEU A 589 -8.81 3.25 15.27
N GLY A 590 -9.44 2.81 14.17
CA GLY A 590 -10.31 3.61 13.31
C GLY A 590 -11.62 4.02 14.00
N THR A 591 -11.53 4.87 15.00
CA THR A 591 -12.58 5.78 15.46
C THR A 591 -11.91 6.86 16.31
N PRO A 592 -12.12 8.17 16.06
CA PRO A 592 -11.58 9.20 16.93
C PRO A 592 -12.03 8.96 18.37
N ARG A 593 -11.09 8.90 19.33
CA ARG A 593 -11.40 8.76 20.76
C ARG A 593 -11.92 10.09 21.33
N ILE A 594 -13.13 10.48 20.90
CA ILE A 594 -13.82 11.65 21.43
C ILE A 594 -14.30 11.29 22.85
N GLY A 595 -13.62 11.80 23.88
CA GLY A 595 -13.73 11.34 25.27
C GLY A 595 -15.09 11.44 25.98
N TRP A 596 -16.15 11.88 25.29
CA TRP A 596 -17.53 11.73 25.78
C TRP A 596 -18.19 10.42 25.35
N LEU A 597 -17.79 9.83 24.20
CA LEU A 597 -18.29 8.54 23.72
C LEU A 597 -17.78 7.36 24.57
N GLU A 598 -16.57 7.45 25.13
CA GLU A 598 -16.06 6.42 26.04
C GLU A 598 -16.91 6.31 27.32
N LYS A 599 -17.49 7.41 27.81
CA LYS A 599 -18.35 7.43 29.01
C LYS A 599 -19.73 6.80 28.82
N ILE A 600 -20.14 6.54 27.57
CA ILE A 600 -21.40 5.86 27.23
C ILE A 600 -21.19 4.44 26.68
N GLY A 601 -19.96 3.92 26.74
CA GLY A 601 -19.66 2.51 26.46
C GLY A 601 -19.76 2.06 25.00
N VAL A 602 -20.11 2.95 24.06
CA VAL A 602 -20.31 2.62 22.64
C VAL A 602 -18.96 2.49 21.91
N GLN A 603 -18.28 1.36 22.10
CA GLN A 603 -17.18 0.97 21.22
C GLN A 603 -17.71 0.43 19.89
N SER A 604 -17.21 0.98 18.78
CA SER A 604 -17.54 0.53 17.43
C SER A 604 -17.09 -0.92 17.19
N SER A 605 -17.89 -1.71 16.48
CA SER A 605 -17.52 -3.07 16.06
C SER A 605 -16.25 -3.10 15.20
N ALA A 606 -15.96 -2.00 14.49
CA ALA A 606 -14.70 -1.79 13.78
C ALA A 606 -13.47 -1.82 14.70
N SER A 607 -13.53 -1.24 15.91
CA SER A 607 -12.41 -1.28 16.86
C SER A 607 -12.04 -2.71 17.25
N LYS A 608 -13.04 -3.57 17.50
CA LYS A 608 -12.83 -5.01 17.71
C LYS A 608 -12.22 -5.70 16.48
N ARG A 609 -12.75 -5.42 15.27
CA ARG A 609 -12.20 -5.97 14.01
C ARG A 609 -10.74 -5.60 13.74
N MET A 610 -10.20 -4.55 14.37
CA MET A 610 -8.82 -4.09 14.17
C MET A 610 -7.86 -4.46 15.31
N SER A 611 -8.36 -4.83 16.49
CA SER A 611 -7.55 -5.48 17.55
C SER A 611 -6.99 -6.85 17.15
N PHE A 612 -7.63 -7.50 16.16
CA PHE A 612 -7.20 -8.77 15.59
C PHE A 612 -5.75 -8.78 15.12
N TYR A 613 -5.31 -7.78 14.35
CA TYR A 613 -4.03 -7.85 13.65
C TYR A 613 -2.88 -7.85 14.65
N ASP A 614 -2.18 -8.99 14.73
CA ASP A 614 -1.06 -9.12 15.65
C ASP A 614 0.13 -8.32 15.13
N THR A 615 0.29 -7.12 15.66
CA THR A 615 1.39 -6.21 15.32
C THR A 615 2.56 -6.31 16.29
N ARG A 616 2.55 -7.31 17.19
CA ARG A 616 3.73 -7.70 17.98
C ARG A 616 4.85 -8.16 17.03
N LEU A 617 6.06 -8.30 17.55
CA LEU A 617 7.20 -8.75 16.75
C LEU A 617 7.08 -10.27 16.54
N PRO A 618 6.93 -10.77 15.30
CA PRO A 618 6.87 -12.21 15.03
C PRO A 618 8.26 -12.84 15.14
N ASP A 619 8.32 -14.12 15.48
CA ASP A 619 9.61 -14.82 15.67
C ASP A 619 10.23 -15.26 14.33
N CYS A 620 9.46 -15.23 13.23
CA CYS A 620 9.97 -15.47 11.87
C CYS A 620 10.73 -14.27 11.23
N VAL A 621 10.77 -13.11 11.87
CA VAL A 621 11.40 -11.90 11.30
C VAL A 621 12.87 -11.80 11.72
N GLU A 622 13.80 -11.70 10.77
CA GLU A 622 15.22 -11.53 11.06
C GLU A 622 15.58 -10.08 11.44
N TYR A 623 15.10 -9.11 10.67
CA TYR A 623 15.38 -7.68 10.85
C TYR A 623 14.09 -6.85 10.90
N ALA A 624 13.97 -5.98 11.91
CA ALA A 624 12.78 -5.16 12.13
C ALA A 624 13.16 -3.71 12.40
N PHE A 625 12.80 -2.82 11.47
CA PHE A 625 13.25 -1.44 11.46
C PHE A 625 12.03 -0.51 11.45
N GLN A 626 11.97 0.44 12.41
CA GLN A 626 10.89 1.42 12.47
C GLN A 626 11.42 2.85 12.67
N ALA A 627 11.15 3.74 11.71
CA ALA A 627 11.33 5.18 11.88
C ALA A 627 10.09 5.78 12.57
N LEU A 628 10.26 6.70 13.53
CA LEU A 628 9.18 7.24 14.36
C LEU A 628 9.17 8.77 14.40
N ALA A 629 8.00 9.37 14.22
CA ALA A 629 7.78 10.82 14.31
C ALA A 629 7.78 11.29 15.77
N LEU A 630 8.74 12.14 16.17
CA LEU A 630 8.83 12.64 17.54
C LEU A 630 7.78 13.71 17.86
N ASP A 631 7.42 14.54 16.87
CA ASP A 631 6.58 15.74 17.05
C ASP A 631 5.12 15.55 16.61
N GLU A 632 4.74 14.36 16.13
CA GLU A 632 3.34 14.05 15.84
C GLU A 632 2.50 14.06 17.12
N ARG A 633 1.37 14.78 17.10
CA ARG A 633 0.54 15.07 18.26
C ARG A 633 -0.94 14.74 18.09
N ARG A 634 -1.39 14.34 16.90
CA ARG A 634 -2.78 13.88 16.69
C ARG A 634 -3.03 12.59 17.47
N SER A 635 -4.04 12.56 18.36
CA SER A 635 -4.29 11.38 19.20
C SER A 635 -4.66 10.11 18.43
N ALA A 636 -5.21 10.26 17.21
CA ALA A 636 -5.47 9.16 16.28
C ALA A 636 -4.20 8.61 15.59
N PHE A 637 -3.05 9.26 15.74
CA PHE A 637 -1.75 8.88 15.18
C PHE A 637 -0.79 8.43 16.31
N ALA A 638 -1.31 7.69 17.29
CA ALA A 638 -0.52 7.06 18.33
C ALA A 638 0.35 5.93 17.72
N PRO A 639 1.67 5.92 17.98
CA PRO A 639 2.57 4.96 17.34
C PRO A 639 2.46 3.57 17.99
N ALA A 640 2.47 2.53 17.15
CA ALA A 640 2.54 1.15 17.57
C ALA A 640 4.03 0.72 17.65
N LEU A 641 4.61 0.77 18.84
CA LEU A 641 5.96 0.23 19.04
C LEU A 641 5.95 -1.30 19.05
N TRP A 642 7.07 -1.91 18.66
CA TRP A 642 7.37 -3.30 18.96
C TRP A 642 7.98 -3.46 20.36
N GLU A 643 7.83 -4.66 20.93
CA GLU A 643 8.60 -5.15 22.08
C GLU A 643 9.30 -6.46 21.68
N LYS A 644 10.54 -6.67 22.14
CA LYS A 644 11.28 -7.91 21.87
C LYS A 644 11.07 -8.91 23.00
N ARG A 645 10.51 -10.08 22.67
CA ARG A 645 10.18 -11.14 23.64
C ARG A 645 11.42 -11.93 24.07
N PRO A 646 11.43 -12.55 25.28
CA PRO A 646 12.48 -13.50 25.66
C PRO A 646 12.57 -14.64 24.64
N GLY A 647 13.76 -14.91 24.13
CA GLY A 647 14.02 -15.96 23.12
C GLY A 647 13.91 -15.52 21.67
N ASN A 648 13.22 -14.41 21.37
CA ASN A 648 13.18 -13.82 20.03
C ASN A 648 14.62 -13.38 19.62
N THR A 649 15.01 -13.66 18.38
CA THR A 649 16.35 -13.35 17.86
C THR A 649 16.42 -12.02 17.10
N THR A 650 15.32 -11.56 16.51
CA THR A 650 15.18 -10.41 15.59
C THR A 650 16.03 -9.18 15.93
N VAL A 651 16.72 -8.62 14.94
CA VAL A 651 17.45 -7.35 15.05
C VAL A 651 16.45 -6.19 14.99
N LEU A 652 15.95 -5.77 16.16
CA LEU A 652 15.01 -4.68 16.32
C LEU A 652 15.72 -3.31 16.44
N ARG A 653 15.33 -2.32 15.63
CA ARG A 653 15.71 -0.91 15.79
C ARG A 653 14.49 -0.02 15.62
N GLN A 654 14.14 0.75 16.65
CA GLN A 654 13.07 1.76 16.59
C GLN A 654 13.67 3.15 16.80
N VAL A 655 13.69 4.00 15.79
CA VAL A 655 14.48 5.23 15.78
C VAL A 655 13.57 6.45 15.68
N TRP A 656 13.71 7.38 16.63
CA TRP A 656 12.95 8.61 16.73
C TRP A 656 13.61 9.76 15.94
N PHE A 657 12.84 10.44 15.11
CA PHE A 657 13.25 11.53 14.22
C PHE A 657 12.42 12.80 14.49
N PRO A 658 12.96 14.01 14.26
CA PRO A 658 12.20 15.25 14.41
C PRO A 658 11.12 15.35 13.32
N GLY A 659 9.98 15.95 13.65
CA GLY A 659 8.87 16.17 12.73
C GLY A 659 7.61 15.34 12.99
N VAL A 660 6.56 15.64 12.22
CA VAL A 660 5.25 14.98 12.29
C VAL A 660 5.18 13.76 11.34
N HIS A 661 4.09 13.01 11.35
CA HIS A 661 3.93 11.74 10.64
C HIS A 661 4.41 11.77 9.17
N SER A 662 4.05 12.81 8.41
CA SER A 662 4.44 12.98 6.99
C SER A 662 5.83 13.56 6.77
N ASN A 663 6.50 14.10 7.79
CA ASN A 663 7.95 14.35 7.70
C ASN A 663 8.76 13.05 7.71
N ILE A 664 8.19 11.95 8.22
CA ILE A 664 8.88 10.65 8.37
C ILE A 664 8.50 9.68 7.24
N GLY A 665 7.25 9.71 6.78
CA GLY A 665 6.79 8.87 5.66
C GLY A 665 6.79 9.54 4.28
N GLY A 666 7.26 10.79 4.17
CA GLY A 666 7.17 11.60 2.96
C GLY A 666 5.75 12.09 2.64
N GLY A 667 5.60 12.68 1.46
CA GLY A 667 4.34 13.27 1.00
C GLY A 667 4.10 14.70 1.47
N LEU A 668 5.17 15.48 1.66
CA LEU A 668 5.13 16.93 1.89
C LEU A 668 5.98 17.63 0.81
N PRO A 669 5.74 18.92 0.49
CA PRO A 669 6.58 19.66 -0.46
C PRO A 669 8.04 19.80 0.01
N ASP A 670 8.23 20.03 1.31
CA ASP A 670 9.54 20.03 1.95
C ASP A 670 9.88 18.60 2.42
N GLN A 671 10.73 17.91 1.66
CA GLN A 671 11.08 16.50 1.87
C GLN A 671 12.37 16.29 2.68
N GLU A 672 13.08 17.32 3.17
CA GLU A 672 14.42 17.16 3.80
C GLU A 672 14.43 16.14 4.96
N LEU A 673 13.46 16.23 5.87
CA LEU A 673 13.28 15.26 6.97
C LEU A 673 12.87 13.85 6.48
N ALA A 674 12.19 13.78 5.33
CA ALA A 674 11.83 12.53 4.68
C ALA A 674 13.05 11.89 3.98
N ASN A 675 13.98 12.69 3.45
CA ASN A 675 15.23 12.24 2.83
C ASN A 675 16.13 11.57 3.88
N ILE A 676 16.29 12.19 5.06
CA ILE A 676 17.00 11.59 6.20
C ILE A 676 16.40 10.22 6.57
N THR A 677 15.07 10.11 6.61
CA THR A 677 14.37 8.87 7.02
C THR A 677 14.26 7.82 5.92
N LEU A 678 14.44 8.20 4.65
CA LEU A 678 14.63 7.30 3.52
C LEU A 678 16.06 6.74 3.52
N ALA A 679 17.07 7.62 3.56
CA ALA A 679 18.49 7.25 3.61
C ALA A 679 18.81 6.34 4.82
N TRP A 680 18.17 6.61 5.97
CA TRP A 680 18.24 5.72 7.13
C TRP A 680 17.68 4.32 6.86
N MET A 681 16.48 4.22 6.26
CA MET A 681 15.86 2.91 5.97
C MET A 681 16.66 2.13 4.92
N MET A 682 17.06 2.80 3.84
CA MET A 682 17.93 2.24 2.79
C MET A 682 19.23 1.71 3.42
N SER A 683 19.87 2.50 4.29
CA SER A 683 21.07 2.04 5.01
C SER A 683 20.86 0.86 5.96
N GLN A 684 19.62 0.58 6.41
CA GLN A 684 19.35 -0.65 7.17
C GLN A 684 19.28 -1.90 6.27
N VAL A 685 18.92 -1.74 4.99
CA VAL A 685 18.58 -2.87 4.09
C VAL A 685 19.59 -3.13 2.98
N THR A 686 20.44 -2.16 2.64
CA THR A 686 21.53 -2.35 1.66
C THR A 686 22.55 -3.46 1.98
N PRO A 687 22.69 -3.98 3.22
CA PRO A 687 23.44 -5.22 3.46
C PRO A 687 22.75 -6.51 2.98
N PHE A 688 21.50 -6.43 2.50
CA PHE A 688 20.65 -7.57 2.13
C PHE A 688 19.88 -7.39 0.81
N LEU A 689 19.77 -6.16 0.30
CA LEU A 689 18.95 -5.81 -0.85
C LEU A 689 19.69 -4.76 -1.69
N ASP A 690 19.87 -5.03 -2.97
CA ASP A 690 20.71 -4.21 -3.84
C ASP A 690 19.93 -3.01 -4.39
N MET A 691 20.35 -1.81 -3.98
CA MET A 691 19.63 -0.56 -4.24
C MET A 691 20.44 0.40 -5.11
N ASP A 692 19.74 1.22 -5.87
CA ASP A 692 20.25 2.49 -6.35
C ASP A 692 20.39 3.45 -5.16
N LEU A 693 21.61 3.90 -4.88
CA LEU A 693 21.90 4.82 -3.78
C LEU A 693 21.89 6.27 -4.25
N ASP A 694 22.27 6.50 -5.51
CA ASP A 694 22.28 7.81 -6.16
C ASP A 694 20.85 8.38 -6.16
N TYR A 695 19.83 7.53 -6.34
CA TYR A 695 18.42 7.91 -6.17
C TYR A 695 18.11 8.63 -4.84
N ALA A 696 18.78 8.29 -3.72
CA ALA A 696 18.53 9.00 -2.46
C ALA A 696 19.19 10.39 -2.42
N LEU A 697 20.25 10.59 -3.22
CA LEU A 697 20.98 11.85 -3.39
C LEU A 697 20.25 12.76 -4.39
N ASP A 698 19.78 12.21 -5.52
CA ASP A 698 18.91 12.89 -6.50
C ASP A 698 17.68 13.52 -5.82
N GLN A 699 17.09 12.81 -4.85
CA GLN A 699 15.93 13.30 -4.12
C GLN A 699 16.27 14.43 -3.10
N GLN A 700 17.54 14.60 -2.74
CA GLN A 700 18.01 15.78 -2.02
C GLN A 700 18.17 16.97 -2.98
N ASP A 701 18.67 16.74 -4.20
CA ASP A 701 18.74 17.75 -5.26
C ASP A 701 17.34 18.23 -5.69
N ASP A 702 16.36 17.34 -5.83
CA ASP A 702 14.92 17.67 -5.99
C ASP A 702 14.43 18.61 -4.88
N THR A 703 14.85 18.34 -3.63
CA THR A 703 14.46 19.14 -2.46
C THR A 703 15.11 20.52 -2.48
N GLU A 704 16.36 20.62 -2.94
CA GLU A 704 16.97 21.91 -3.21
C GLU A 704 16.30 22.66 -4.37
N GLN A 705 15.91 21.97 -5.45
CA GLN A 705 15.20 22.55 -6.58
C GLN A 705 13.86 23.14 -6.13
N TYR A 706 13.09 22.40 -5.32
CA TYR A 706 11.89 22.91 -4.66
C TYR A 706 12.15 24.20 -3.87
N TYR A 707 13.25 24.29 -3.09
CA TYR A 707 13.60 25.54 -2.40
C TYR A 707 13.95 26.67 -3.39
N LYS A 708 14.74 26.39 -4.43
CA LYS A 708 15.15 27.36 -5.47
C LYS A 708 13.93 27.93 -6.20
N GLU A 709 12.98 27.09 -6.60
CA GLU A 709 11.75 27.46 -7.33
C GLU A 709 10.75 28.21 -6.43
N THR A 710 10.53 27.74 -5.20
CA THR A 710 9.68 28.43 -4.21
C THR A 710 10.33 29.65 -3.58
N LYS A 711 11.57 30.00 -3.98
CA LYS A 711 12.37 31.13 -3.49
C LYS A 711 12.64 31.08 -1.98
N GLN A 712 12.64 29.87 -1.41
CA GLN A 712 13.15 29.60 -0.08
C GLN A 712 14.69 29.53 -0.14
N LYS A 713 15.34 29.70 1.02
CA LYS A 713 16.76 29.34 1.15
C LYS A 713 16.87 27.83 1.32
N PRO A 714 17.92 27.18 0.78
CA PRO A 714 18.29 25.83 1.18
C PRO A 714 18.32 25.70 2.71
N ARG A 715 17.73 24.62 3.22
CA ARG A 715 17.65 24.35 4.66
C ARG A 715 18.80 23.43 5.06
N PRO A 716 19.53 23.73 6.13
CA PRO A 716 20.55 22.83 6.67
C PRO A 716 20.00 21.45 7.04
N TRP A 717 20.88 20.47 7.14
CA TRP A 717 20.53 19.12 7.56
C TRP A 717 19.79 19.11 8.91
N SER A 718 18.69 18.38 8.98
CA SER A 718 17.66 18.34 10.05
C SER A 718 16.78 19.58 10.23
N PHE A 719 16.85 20.61 9.37
CA PHE A 719 16.12 21.88 9.53
C PHE A 719 14.90 22.05 8.59
N GLY A 720 14.52 21.01 7.84
CA GLY A 720 13.30 20.93 7.02
C GLY A 720 12.02 21.28 7.78
N LYS A 721 10.99 21.76 7.08
CA LYS A 721 9.79 22.29 7.70
C LYS A 721 8.97 21.23 8.44
N ILE A 722 8.79 21.40 9.75
CA ILE A 722 7.85 20.61 10.54
C ILE A 722 6.47 21.27 10.43
N VAL A 723 5.54 20.65 9.70
CA VAL A 723 4.19 21.21 9.47
C VAL A 723 3.25 20.99 10.65
N ASN A 724 2.35 21.94 10.92
CA ASN A 724 1.33 21.78 11.96
C ASN A 724 0.25 20.74 11.60
N SER A 725 0.42 19.52 12.11
CA SER A 725 -0.52 18.41 11.91
C SER A 725 -1.87 18.57 12.64
N MET A 726 -2.00 19.53 13.57
CA MET A 726 -3.20 19.74 14.40
C MET A 726 -4.20 20.72 13.77
N THR A 727 -4.36 20.67 12.45
CA THR A 727 -5.17 21.61 11.66
C THR A 727 -6.51 21.02 11.21
N GLY A 728 -7.50 21.88 10.97
CA GLY A 728 -8.85 21.50 10.52
C GLY A 728 -9.52 20.48 11.43
N ILE A 729 -10.14 19.46 10.85
CA ILE A 729 -10.84 18.38 11.57
C ILE A 729 -9.93 17.58 12.53
N TYR A 730 -8.62 17.55 12.30
CA TYR A 730 -7.68 16.87 13.21
C TYR A 730 -7.50 17.61 14.55
N ALA A 731 -7.77 18.93 14.60
CA ALA A 731 -7.80 19.70 15.85
C ALA A 731 -8.85 19.16 16.84
N LEU A 732 -9.99 18.67 16.32
CA LEU A 732 -11.11 18.15 17.10
C LEU A 732 -10.85 16.74 17.65
N GLY A 733 -9.89 16.01 17.10
CA GLY A 733 -9.51 14.65 17.53
C GLY A 733 -8.69 14.60 18.82
N GLY A 734 -8.38 15.75 19.43
CA GLY A 734 -7.56 15.87 20.63
C GLY A 734 -6.06 15.69 20.38
N ALA A 735 -5.24 16.29 21.23
CA ALA A 735 -3.77 16.24 21.13
C ALA A 735 -3.15 15.36 22.22
N THR A 736 -2.29 14.42 21.82
CA THR A 736 -1.49 13.55 22.71
C THR A 736 -0.02 13.74 22.37
N THR A 737 0.80 14.13 23.33
CA THR A 737 2.27 14.18 23.13
C THR A 737 2.85 12.76 23.19
N ARG A 738 3.69 12.41 22.22
CA ARG A 738 4.40 11.12 22.18
C ARG A 738 5.42 11.02 23.31
N THR A 739 5.65 9.79 23.78
CA THR A 739 6.40 9.51 25.02
C THR A 739 7.43 8.40 24.81
N PRO A 740 8.54 8.68 24.10
CA PRO A 740 9.66 7.75 23.92
C PRO A 740 10.03 7.04 25.24
N GLY A 741 10.29 5.74 25.18
CA GLY A 741 10.64 4.90 26.33
C GLY A 741 9.53 4.66 27.36
N ARG A 742 8.30 5.16 27.16
CA ARG A 742 7.18 5.07 28.11
C ARG A 742 5.87 4.59 27.48
N TYR A 743 5.98 3.65 26.53
CA TYR A 743 4.84 2.94 25.94
C TYR A 743 4.48 1.69 26.75
N TYR A 744 3.25 1.19 26.56
CA TYR A 744 2.63 0.14 27.38
C TYR A 744 1.95 -0.90 26.49
N VAL A 745 1.84 -2.14 26.98
CA VAL A 745 1.15 -3.26 26.32
C VAL A 745 -0.31 -2.89 26.05
N VAL A 746 -0.78 -3.20 24.85
CA VAL A 746 -2.18 -3.07 24.43
C VAL A 746 -2.85 -4.45 24.53
N ASP A 747 -4.06 -4.49 25.07
CA ASP A 747 -4.85 -5.72 25.16
C ASP A 747 -5.28 -6.18 23.75
N PRO A 748 -5.00 -7.44 23.35
CA PRO A 748 -5.28 -7.94 22.01
C PRO A 748 -6.75 -8.29 21.75
N THR A 749 -7.63 -8.17 22.76
CA THR A 749 -9.07 -8.46 22.65
C THR A 749 -9.93 -7.22 22.44
N ASP A 750 -9.53 -6.06 22.99
CA ASP A 750 -10.30 -4.82 22.93
C ASP A 750 -9.52 -3.57 22.48
N GLY A 751 -8.20 -3.66 22.30
CA GLY A 751 -7.35 -2.55 21.87
C GLY A 751 -7.15 -1.44 22.92
N ARG A 752 -7.43 -1.69 24.20
CA ARG A 752 -7.14 -0.76 25.30
C ARG A 752 -5.68 -0.85 25.75
N LYS A 753 -5.15 0.28 26.21
CA LYS A 753 -3.83 0.38 26.84
C LYS A 753 -3.92 -0.22 28.25
N THR A 754 -3.01 -1.13 28.60
CA THR A 754 -2.86 -1.68 29.96
C THR A 754 -1.87 -0.87 30.80
N ASP A 755 -1.77 -1.17 32.09
CA ASP A 755 -0.76 -0.59 33.01
C ASP A 755 0.61 -1.31 32.94
N VAL A 756 0.77 -2.32 32.08
CA VAL A 756 2.04 -3.04 31.87
C VAL A 756 2.91 -2.26 30.87
N PRO A 757 4.10 -1.75 31.25
CA PRO A 757 5.00 -1.07 30.32
C PRO A 757 5.61 -2.05 29.30
N LEU A 758 5.82 -1.60 28.05
CA LEU A 758 6.54 -2.39 27.04
C LEU A 758 7.99 -2.62 27.49
N GLN A 759 8.52 -3.80 27.16
CA GLN A 759 9.89 -4.19 27.50
C GLN A 759 10.75 -4.36 26.25
N ALA A 760 12.06 -4.18 26.39
CA ALA A 760 13.05 -4.40 25.32
C ALA A 760 12.63 -3.77 23.97
N THR A 761 12.22 -2.51 23.98
CA THR A 761 11.73 -1.79 22.78
C THR A 761 12.84 -1.44 21.78
N HIS A 762 14.12 -1.47 22.18
CA HIS A 762 15.26 -1.12 21.33
C HIS A 762 15.08 0.24 20.64
N GLU A 763 14.68 1.25 21.43
CA GLU A 763 14.50 2.63 20.99
C GLU A 763 15.83 3.41 20.95
N TYR A 764 15.99 4.25 19.92
CA TYR A 764 17.11 5.17 19.72
C TYR A 764 16.60 6.56 19.32
N MET A 765 17.38 7.62 19.54
CA MET A 765 17.15 8.95 18.96
C MET A 765 18.07 9.15 17.76
N HIS A 766 17.57 9.62 16.62
CA HIS A 766 18.43 9.96 15.49
C HIS A 766 19.27 11.23 15.79
N PRO A 767 20.52 11.34 15.31
CA PRO A 767 21.32 12.56 15.51
C PRO A 767 20.64 13.86 15.04
N SER A 768 19.74 13.80 14.05
CA SER A 768 18.94 14.96 13.60
C SER A 768 18.07 15.56 14.73
N VAL A 769 17.59 14.74 15.67
CA VAL A 769 16.88 15.23 16.88
C VAL A 769 17.82 16.09 17.73
N ARG A 770 19.06 15.62 17.96
CA ARG A 770 20.09 16.35 18.72
C ARG A 770 20.49 17.65 18.00
N THR A 771 20.72 17.60 16.69
CA THR A 771 21.16 18.74 15.89
C THR A 771 20.14 19.86 15.94
N ARG A 772 18.90 19.61 15.54
CA ARG A 772 17.81 20.60 15.62
C ARG A 772 17.59 21.14 17.03
N PHE A 773 17.63 20.29 18.06
CA PHE A 773 17.40 20.68 19.46
C PHE A 773 18.50 21.56 20.06
N ARG A 774 19.79 21.24 19.79
CA ARG A 774 20.93 21.97 20.33
C ARG A 774 21.17 23.29 19.59
N LEU A 775 21.07 23.29 18.26
CA LEU A 775 21.29 24.47 17.43
C LEU A 775 20.07 25.40 17.37
N LYS A 776 18.96 25.04 18.02
CA LYS A 776 17.72 25.83 18.06
C LYS A 776 17.16 26.14 16.67
N GLY A 777 17.20 25.12 15.80
CA GLY A 777 16.57 25.13 14.48
C GLY A 777 15.04 25.35 14.55
N PRO A 778 14.37 25.52 13.40
CA PRO A 778 12.99 26.02 13.36
C PRO A 778 11.99 25.12 14.11
N GLY A 779 11.01 25.74 14.75
CA GLY A 779 9.88 25.07 15.37
C GLY A 779 8.84 24.53 14.36
N VAL A 780 7.60 24.39 14.82
CA VAL A 780 6.47 23.98 13.97
C VAL A 780 6.03 25.17 13.12
N ASP A 781 5.72 24.93 11.85
CA ASP A 781 5.48 25.93 10.80
C ASP A 781 6.59 26.99 10.63
N ASP A 782 7.79 26.67 11.12
CA ASP A 782 8.96 27.56 11.28
C ASP A 782 8.84 28.61 12.40
N GLU A 783 7.82 28.51 13.27
CA GLU A 783 7.63 29.41 14.42
C GLU A 783 8.55 29.07 15.59
N GLY A 784 9.43 30.02 15.95
CA GLY A 784 10.30 29.93 17.12
C GLY A 784 11.38 28.84 17.01
N SER A 785 11.98 28.50 18.14
CA SER A 785 13.00 27.44 18.24
C SER A 785 12.40 26.09 18.57
N TYR A 786 12.99 25.03 18.01
CA TYR A 786 12.61 23.64 18.26
C TYR A 786 12.72 23.25 19.74
N ASP A 787 11.55 23.01 20.35
CA ASP A 787 11.37 22.55 21.72
C ASP A 787 10.34 21.38 21.76
N PRO A 788 10.77 20.15 21.39
CA PRO A 788 9.89 19.00 21.28
C PRO A 788 9.37 18.57 22.65
N LYS A 789 8.06 18.70 22.87
CA LYS A 789 7.40 18.35 24.15
C LYS A 789 7.64 16.90 24.59
N ALA A 790 7.88 15.99 23.63
CA ALA A 790 8.25 14.61 23.90
C ALA A 790 9.57 14.47 24.70
N LEU A 791 10.45 15.47 24.65
CA LEU A 791 11.76 15.49 25.32
C LEU A 791 11.82 16.37 26.57
N HIS A 792 10.72 16.98 27.03
CA HIS A 792 10.72 17.83 28.24
C HIS A 792 11.14 17.06 29.51
N ASP A 793 10.72 15.80 29.62
CA ASP A 793 11.13 14.87 30.68
C ASP A 793 12.53 14.27 30.47
N TRP A 794 13.21 14.58 29.36
CA TRP A 794 14.50 14.00 29.01
C TRP A 794 15.64 15.03 29.16
N LYS A 795 16.87 14.53 29.33
CA LYS A 795 18.09 15.35 29.32
C LYS A 795 19.13 14.70 28.41
N LEU A 796 19.62 15.45 27.43
CA LEU A 796 20.71 15.04 26.55
C LEU A 796 22.06 15.02 27.30
N PHE A 797 22.78 13.92 27.13
CA PHE A 797 24.16 13.73 27.54
C PHE A 797 25.02 13.42 26.32
N VAL A 798 26.19 14.06 26.28
CA VAL A 798 27.31 13.75 25.38
C VAL A 798 28.51 13.57 26.30
N ASP A 799 29.03 12.34 26.39
CA ASP A 799 30.13 11.98 27.29
C ASP A 799 31.35 11.48 26.50
N TYR A 800 32.54 11.93 26.91
CA TYR A 800 33.82 11.60 26.27
C TYR A 800 34.74 10.75 27.18
N ASP A 801 34.27 10.38 28.37
CA ASP A 801 35.06 9.68 29.40
C ASP A 801 35.07 8.14 29.25
N GLY A 802 34.56 7.61 28.14
CA GLY A 802 34.75 6.19 27.79
C GLY A 802 36.21 5.85 27.49
N GLU A 803 36.54 4.55 27.41
CA GLU A 803 37.91 4.03 27.21
C GLU A 803 38.62 4.57 25.96
N LYS A 804 37.87 5.15 25.02
CA LYS A 804 38.33 5.75 23.75
C LYS A 804 39.07 7.10 23.96
N GLY A 805 38.94 7.73 25.13
CA GLY A 805 39.62 8.97 25.49
C GLY A 805 39.28 10.19 24.61
N ARG A 806 40.09 11.26 24.73
CA ARG A 806 39.85 12.57 24.08
C ARG A 806 39.88 12.59 22.54
N GLY A 807 40.18 11.46 21.88
CA GLY A 807 40.11 11.31 20.42
C GLY A 807 38.96 10.43 19.92
N GLY A 808 38.17 9.83 20.82
CA GLY A 808 37.06 8.95 20.46
C GLY A 808 35.78 9.70 20.08
N ARG A 809 34.92 9.05 19.28
CA ARG A 809 33.51 9.45 19.17
C ARG A 809 32.84 9.35 20.55
N PRO A 810 32.11 10.39 21.02
CA PRO A 810 31.47 10.39 22.32
C PRO A 810 30.30 9.42 22.38
N ASP A 811 29.95 8.98 23.59
CA ASP A 811 28.71 8.26 23.82
C ASP A 811 27.58 9.29 24.03
N VAL A 812 26.59 9.28 23.13
CA VAL A 812 25.48 10.25 23.11
C VAL A 812 24.18 9.52 23.45
N PHE A 813 23.44 10.05 24.42
CA PHE A 813 22.19 9.46 24.90
C PHE A 813 21.32 10.47 25.65
N TRP A 814 20.02 10.18 25.72
CA TRP A 814 19.06 10.93 26.52
C TRP A 814 18.77 10.15 27.81
N LYS A 815 18.79 10.82 28.96
CA LYS A 815 18.41 10.27 30.28
C LYS A 815 17.10 10.86 30.76
N LEU A 816 16.20 10.01 31.24
CA LEU A 816 14.90 10.40 31.77
C LEU A 816 15.07 11.11 33.13
N ARG A 817 14.34 12.21 33.34
CA ARG A 817 14.42 13.11 34.51
C ARG A 817 13.36 12.85 35.58
N THR A 818 12.25 12.19 35.21
CA THR A 818 11.12 11.95 36.12
C THR A 818 11.44 10.91 37.19
N ALA A 819 10.83 11.09 38.36
CA ALA A 819 10.88 10.16 39.49
C ALA A 819 9.90 8.97 39.37
N GLU A 820 9.16 8.87 38.25
CA GLU A 820 8.33 7.71 37.90
C GLU A 820 9.11 6.40 38.12
N ARG A 821 8.52 5.48 38.90
CA ARG A 821 9.12 4.17 39.21
C ARG A 821 8.83 3.12 38.14
N ASN A 822 7.60 3.09 37.64
CA ASN A 822 7.12 2.14 36.61
C ASN A 822 7.53 2.58 35.19
N VAL A 823 8.84 2.63 34.92
CA VAL A 823 9.39 2.93 33.59
C VAL A 823 10.52 1.96 33.27
N THR A 824 10.40 1.29 32.13
CA THR A 824 11.35 0.30 31.60
C THR A 824 12.57 0.98 30.97
N THR A 825 12.36 2.00 30.12
CA THR A 825 13.45 2.69 29.42
C THR A 825 13.81 4.02 30.10
N ARG A 826 14.90 4.02 30.89
CA ARG A 826 15.43 5.25 31.54
C ARG A 826 16.51 5.97 30.73
N MET A 827 17.04 5.33 29.68
CA MET A 827 18.05 5.88 28.79
C MET A 827 17.68 5.51 27.35
N ILE A 828 17.76 6.47 26.43
CA ILE A 828 17.62 6.22 24.98
C ILE A 828 18.93 6.64 24.32
N PRO A 829 19.72 5.70 23.75
CA PRO A 829 20.95 6.02 23.04
C PRO A 829 20.67 6.80 21.74
N GLU A 830 21.68 7.51 21.25
CA GLU A 830 21.67 8.04 19.89
C GLU A 830 21.95 6.91 18.88
N ALA A 831 21.29 6.94 17.72
CA ALA A 831 21.50 5.99 16.65
C ALA A 831 22.85 6.27 15.94
N PRO A 832 23.61 5.23 15.55
CA PRO A 832 24.81 5.42 14.73
C PRO A 832 24.42 5.78 13.29
N LEU A 833 25.06 6.80 12.72
CA LEU A 833 24.91 7.09 11.29
C LEU A 833 25.53 5.99 10.44
N LEU A 834 24.76 5.50 9.48
CA LEU A 834 25.17 4.50 8.48
C LEU A 834 25.63 5.18 7.16
N PRO A 835 26.20 4.45 6.17
CA PRO A 835 26.91 5.07 5.04
C PRO A 835 26.14 6.14 4.27
N LEU A 836 24.94 5.85 3.77
CA LEU A 836 24.15 6.80 2.97
C LEU A 836 23.60 7.96 3.81
N GLU A 837 23.32 7.73 5.10
CA GLU A 837 22.98 8.81 6.05
C GLU A 837 24.13 9.78 6.27
N ARG A 838 25.38 9.32 6.12
CA ARG A 838 26.58 10.16 6.20
C ARG A 838 26.85 10.89 4.90
N GLU A 839 26.68 10.25 3.75
CA GLU A 839 26.83 10.86 2.43
C GLU A 839 25.87 12.05 2.26
N LEU A 840 24.60 11.87 2.66
CA LEU A 840 23.59 12.94 2.76
C LEU A 840 23.94 14.06 3.77
N LEU A 841 24.76 13.76 4.78
CA LEU A 841 25.24 14.74 5.77
C LEU A 841 26.52 15.46 5.31
N GLU A 842 27.37 14.80 4.54
CA GLU A 842 28.61 15.35 3.97
C GLU A 842 28.33 16.43 2.91
N MET A 843 27.08 16.51 2.42
CA MET A 843 26.52 17.65 1.67
C MET A 843 26.35 18.94 2.50
N ASP A 844 26.30 18.86 3.84
CA ASP A 844 26.23 20.01 4.76
C ASP A 844 27.42 19.96 5.75
N PRO A 845 28.61 20.44 5.35
CA PRO A 845 29.82 20.36 6.18
C PRO A 845 29.74 21.08 7.53
N GLU A 846 28.87 22.10 7.67
CA GLU A 846 28.66 22.79 8.95
C GLU A 846 27.89 21.89 9.93
N MET A 847 26.88 21.17 9.43
CA MET A 847 26.19 20.15 10.23
C MET A 847 27.03 18.88 10.43
N GLU A 848 27.86 18.48 9.47
CA GLU A 848 28.75 17.31 9.56
C GLU A 848 29.72 17.43 10.75
N GLU A 849 30.42 18.57 10.88
CA GLU A 849 31.27 18.83 12.04
C GLU A 849 30.45 18.84 13.35
N PHE A 850 29.29 19.50 13.38
CA PHE A 850 28.44 19.53 14.58
C PHE A 850 27.94 18.14 15.01
N VAL A 851 27.63 17.28 14.03
CA VAL A 851 27.13 15.93 14.26
C VAL A 851 28.25 15.02 14.78
N PHE A 852 29.45 15.08 14.22
CA PHE A 852 30.57 14.21 14.66
C PHE A 852 31.39 14.73 15.84
N ARG A 853 31.42 16.05 16.09
CA ARG A 853 32.17 16.68 17.19
C ARG A 853 31.27 17.43 18.20
N PRO A 854 30.18 16.83 18.72
CA PRO A 854 29.24 17.54 19.57
C PRO A 854 29.88 17.96 20.90
N ALA A 855 29.64 19.20 21.32
CA ALA A 855 30.16 19.71 22.59
C ALA A 855 29.74 18.82 23.79
N PRO A 856 30.66 18.53 24.74
CA PRO A 856 30.36 17.68 25.90
C PRO A 856 29.24 18.29 26.76
N THR A 857 28.40 17.45 27.38
CA THR A 857 27.37 17.97 28.30
C THR A 857 28.03 18.53 29.55
N ALA A 858 27.78 19.82 29.84
CA ALA A 858 28.38 20.54 30.95
C ALA A 858 28.21 19.79 32.28
N ARG A 859 29.34 19.29 32.82
CA ARG A 859 29.39 18.66 34.14
C ARG A 859 29.37 19.75 35.19
N ASN A 860 28.33 19.77 36.03
CA ASN A 860 28.30 20.61 37.23
C ASN A 860 29.47 20.23 38.13
N SER A 861 30.54 21.01 38.07
CA SER A 861 31.75 20.81 38.86
C SER A 861 31.50 21.18 40.31
N VAL A 862 30.83 20.28 41.03
CA VAL A 862 30.82 20.27 42.49
C VAL A 862 32.25 20.00 42.95
N ARG A 863 33.05 21.07 42.98
CA ARG A 863 34.43 21.12 43.45
C ARG A 863 34.41 20.92 44.96
N ARG A 864 34.17 19.66 45.37
CA ARG A 864 34.08 19.22 46.75
C ARG A 864 35.43 19.51 47.41
N ALA A 865 35.50 20.65 48.08
CA ALA A 865 36.74 21.19 48.63
C ALA A 865 37.30 20.19 49.66
N ARG A 866 38.31 19.43 49.24
CA ARG A 866 39.00 18.46 50.08
C ARG A 866 39.76 19.24 51.16
N ALA A 867 39.22 19.27 52.37
CA ALA A 867 39.79 20.01 53.48
C ALA A 867 41.26 19.62 53.67
N THR A 868 42.14 20.63 53.71
CA THR A 868 43.59 20.46 53.79
C THR A 868 44.01 20.09 55.20
N SER A 869 43.85 18.83 55.57
CA SER A 869 44.36 18.26 56.81
C SER A 869 45.90 18.32 56.81
N ARG A 870 46.45 19.39 57.39
CA ARG A 870 47.88 19.51 57.75
C ARG A 870 48.25 18.36 58.68
N SER A 871 48.86 17.31 58.17
CA SER A 871 49.50 16.30 59.01
C SER A 871 50.71 16.93 59.72
N ARG A 872 50.87 16.62 61.02
CA ARG A 872 51.88 17.24 61.88
C ARG A 872 52.64 16.15 62.65
N SER A 873 53.57 15.50 61.95
CA SER A 873 54.54 14.54 62.52
C SER A 873 55.90 14.85 61.89
N GLN A 874 56.79 15.54 62.59
CA GLN A 874 57.67 15.01 63.64
C GLN A 874 58.53 13.83 63.18
N SER A 875 59.69 14.19 62.64
CA SER A 875 60.98 13.50 62.77
C SER A 875 61.07 12.46 63.90
N ARG A 876 61.54 11.26 63.55
CA ARG A 876 62.79 10.67 64.09
C ARG A 876 63.22 9.41 63.33
N ARG A 877 64.54 9.32 63.11
CA ARG A 877 65.46 8.15 63.08
C ARG A 877 64.85 6.74 62.87
N ARG A 878 65.48 5.85 62.09
CA ARG A 878 66.91 5.76 61.72
C ARG A 878 67.13 5.77 60.21
#